data_AF-A0A8H3DBP8-F1
#
_entry.id   AF-A0A8H3DBP8-F1
#
_cell.length_a   1.000
_cell.length_b   1.000
_cell.length_c   1.000
_cell.angle_alpha   90.00
_cell.angle_beta   90.00
_cell.angle_gamma   90.00
#
_symmetry.space_group_name_H-M   'P 1'
#
loop_
_entity.id
_entity.type
_entity.pdbx_description
1 polymer ?
#
loop_
_entity_poly.entity_id
_entity_poly.type
_entity_poly.pdbx_seq_one_letter_code
_entity_poly.pdbx_strand_id
1 'polypeptide(L)'
;MNNMSRADGLLKLALAAADLAKSAAVLSEAAQIVASMFSSEPDNAPSGSLEGGIVSKNSLGEPVIESCDAMINLEPSPIARVSDQLETHTSTDGGSIKPYRILLEQETDILVYACALIQNSNRTICYTHHSVSALELYATLFRAIHPKLVYTIENTTQGELDRACNSFISANSSVLLLPETVYPNVELSGSDSWVIHVGWPVDMLTYMQHIRDHKAFNNVFIAQTDDSRNHASVADLIEQSIPWPGDLDSVEQRASSLQASFKQKLLEVPHEIKEIAYLDYIACHGPHGHRNSSWSANSLAYSANRYILDVLQYINPESEGTEGMGVDFSLPEISPEFVKHHDLDQAVRAGVIRIKEIDSGLNHLSSLPEDARSPIETVVPSEINAPSGHLPESGLLQEVSNLDSHFPEPRIGAQRQDDSQPLSSSDIMNTGVEDSSLGFNPTNNTQLQADSRDTLSQPSLVRDYLIIEVEFDIIPTICHLARREYISNVICFVRCLDTTGTLIELMKEVISRPIYAVRDGIPISMAIKKSLQSPSGCLLLCDMSLKVHPELRSRPFDLVIHIGWPEKDSIYIDHTQLPGLQKNNIILSRKEVNGSSESLLLSELHRMGLSAVNPATKRDFNRQTGQSIIKTERLVWRNALASTLATACVRSYYMAWITRHFSGSHKRQGWTSIDVVNQANKHIKEVLLHGHGKQGNPVRGRPSVTMGYVSNLKLENAVTVGILTVRIDA
;
A
#
# COMPACT_ATOMS: atom_id res chain seq x y z
N MET A 1 22.94 48.84 3.32
CA MET A 1 23.03 47.36 3.36
C MET A 1 23.18 46.94 4.81
N ASN A 2 22.44 45.92 5.23
CA ASN A 2 21.70 46.02 6.49
C ASN A 2 22.28 45.17 7.64
N ASN A 3 22.92 45.82 8.61
CA ASN A 3 23.29 45.19 9.88
C ASN A 3 22.07 44.71 10.70
N MET A 4 20.86 45.27 10.46
CA MET A 4 19.61 44.84 11.13
C MET A 4 19.26 43.36 10.85
N SER A 5 19.53 42.84 9.64
CA SER A 5 19.21 41.45 9.28
C SER A 5 19.96 40.42 10.14
N ARG A 6 21.18 40.74 10.58
CA ARG A 6 22.01 39.84 11.39
C ARG A 6 21.62 39.86 12.87
N ALA A 7 21.09 40.98 13.37
CA ALA A 7 20.60 41.10 14.74
C ALA A 7 19.34 40.24 14.96
N ASP A 8 18.37 40.31 14.04
CA ASP A 8 17.16 39.48 14.10
C ASP A 8 17.45 37.98 14.00
N GLY A 9 18.42 37.58 13.16
CA GLY A 9 18.87 36.19 13.07
C GLY A 9 19.46 35.67 14.39
N LEU A 10 20.27 36.48 15.06
CA LEU A 10 20.85 36.13 16.36
C LEU A 10 19.80 36.11 17.49
N LEU A 11 18.82 37.03 17.47
CA LEU A 11 17.74 37.05 18.43
C LEU A 11 16.84 35.80 18.31
N LYS A 12 16.48 35.40 17.09
CA LYS A 12 15.71 34.17 16.83
C LYS A 12 16.48 32.91 17.27
N LEU A 13 17.79 32.87 17.04
CA LEU A 13 18.64 31.76 17.50
C LEU A 13 18.73 31.69 19.04
N ALA A 14 18.84 32.84 19.72
CA ALA A 14 18.86 32.92 21.18
C ALA A 14 17.53 32.47 21.81
N LEU A 15 16.40 32.85 21.22
CA LEU A 15 15.07 32.40 21.65
C LEU A 15 14.91 30.88 21.48
N ALA A 16 15.27 30.34 20.32
CA ALA A 16 15.23 28.89 20.08
C ALA A 16 16.14 28.09 21.04
N ALA A 17 17.30 28.64 21.40
CA ALA A 17 18.19 28.03 22.39
C ALA A 17 17.60 28.08 23.82
N ALA A 18 16.89 29.14 24.17
CA ALA A 18 16.21 29.26 25.46
C ALA A 18 15.03 28.29 25.59
N ASP A 19 14.23 28.14 24.53
CA ASP A 19 13.12 27.16 24.50
C ASP A 19 13.65 25.72 24.58
N LEU A 20 14.73 25.40 23.85
CA LEU A 20 15.38 24.08 23.92
C LEU A 20 15.90 23.77 25.33
N ALA A 21 16.51 24.74 26.01
CA ALA A 21 16.96 24.58 27.40
C ALA A 21 15.78 24.37 28.36
N LYS A 22 14.64 25.04 28.13
CA LYS A 22 13.41 24.88 28.91
C LYS A 22 12.79 23.48 28.71
N SER A 23 12.74 22.98 27.49
CA SER A 23 12.30 21.61 27.20
C SER A 23 13.22 20.55 27.82
N ALA A 24 14.54 20.77 27.81
CA ALA A 24 15.50 19.87 28.43
C ALA A 24 15.34 19.80 29.97
N ALA A 25 15.01 20.93 30.62
CA ALA A 25 14.71 20.96 32.05
C ALA A 25 13.46 20.13 32.39
N VAL A 26 12.36 20.30 31.65
CA VAL A 26 11.12 19.52 31.83
C VAL A 26 11.37 18.02 31.62
N LEU A 27 12.18 17.65 30.62
CA LEU A 27 12.54 16.24 30.37
C LEU A 27 13.36 15.65 31.53
N SER A 28 14.26 16.44 32.14
CA SER A 28 15.04 16.03 33.31
C SER A 28 14.19 15.86 34.56
N GLU A 29 13.17 16.70 34.75
CA GLU A 29 12.22 16.61 35.86
C GLU A 29 11.33 15.36 35.71
N ALA A 30 10.80 15.11 34.51
CA ALA A 30 10.07 13.87 34.19
C ALA A 30 10.93 12.61 34.42
N ALA A 31 12.21 12.63 34.04
CA ALA A 31 13.13 11.52 34.29
C ALA A 31 13.39 11.28 35.78
N GLN A 32 13.44 12.33 36.61
CA GLN A 32 13.55 12.19 38.08
C GLN A 32 12.28 11.61 38.71
N ILE A 33 11.09 12.03 38.23
CA ILE A 33 9.81 11.46 38.67
C ILE A 33 9.78 9.96 38.37
N VAL A 34 10.10 9.55 37.14
CA VAL A 34 10.16 8.13 36.75
C VAL A 34 11.20 7.35 37.58
N ALA A 35 12.40 7.90 37.81
CA ALA A 35 13.40 7.25 38.65
C ALA A 35 12.95 7.07 40.11
N SER A 36 12.16 8.00 40.65
CA SER A 36 11.58 7.89 41.99
C SER A 36 10.52 6.79 42.10
N MET A 37 9.70 6.58 41.05
CA MET A 37 8.68 5.52 41.00
C MET A 37 9.27 4.10 41.05
N PHE A 38 10.48 3.91 40.53
CA PHE A 38 11.19 2.61 40.57
C PHE A 38 12.07 2.41 41.83
N SER A 39 12.11 3.38 42.75
CA SER A 39 12.94 3.31 43.96
C SER A 39 12.15 2.95 45.24
N SER A 40 10.85 2.64 45.12
CA SER A 40 9.96 2.33 46.24
C SER A 40 9.26 0.99 46.09
N GLU A 41 9.99 -0.11 46.34
CA GLU A 41 9.41 -1.43 46.56
C GLU A 41 9.86 -1.95 47.95
N PRO A 42 8.94 -2.35 48.85
CA PRO A 42 9.28 -2.72 50.22
C PRO A 42 9.63 -4.21 50.35
N ASP A 43 10.77 -4.51 50.99
CA ASP A 43 11.14 -5.85 51.43
C ASP A 43 10.04 -6.49 52.30
N ASN A 44 9.40 -7.55 51.81
CA ASN A 44 8.66 -8.52 52.64
C ASN A 44 8.49 -9.86 51.91
N ALA A 45 9.38 -10.82 52.22
CA ALA A 45 9.24 -12.21 51.80
C ALA A 45 8.83 -13.10 52.99
N PRO A 46 7.97 -14.10 52.78
CA PRO A 46 7.92 -15.29 53.62
C PRO A 46 8.34 -16.56 52.86
N SER A 47 9.14 -17.39 53.52
CA SER A 47 9.76 -18.61 52.98
C SER A 47 8.86 -19.85 53.10
N GLY A 48 8.94 -20.77 52.12
CA GLY A 48 8.38 -22.12 52.18
C GLY A 48 8.75 -22.91 50.92
N SER A 49 9.85 -23.66 50.92
CA SER A 49 9.98 -25.07 51.33
C SER A 49 9.47 -26.07 50.29
N LEU A 50 10.38 -26.93 49.81
CA LEU A 50 10.10 -28.03 48.89
C LEU A 50 9.28 -29.15 49.56
N GLU A 51 8.51 -29.92 48.76
CA GLU A 51 8.77 -31.37 48.54
C GLU A 51 7.75 -32.05 47.59
N GLY A 52 8.21 -33.08 46.87
CA GLY A 52 7.39 -34.04 46.12
C GLY A 52 6.84 -33.57 44.75
N GLY A 53 6.83 -34.37 43.68
CA GLY A 53 7.32 -35.73 43.50
C GLY A 53 6.75 -36.33 42.20
N ILE A 54 7.54 -36.40 41.14
CA ILE A 54 7.07 -36.83 39.80
C ILE A 54 7.10 -38.35 39.69
N VAL A 55 5.95 -38.96 39.37
CA VAL A 55 5.86 -40.37 38.94
C VAL A 55 5.11 -40.44 37.60
N SER A 56 5.83 -40.83 36.55
CA SER A 56 5.23 -41.13 35.24
C SER A 56 4.54 -42.50 35.24
N LYS A 57 3.43 -42.63 34.48
CA LYS A 57 3.19 -43.82 33.65
C LYS A 57 2.13 -43.59 32.56
N ASN A 58 2.55 -43.97 31.35
CA ASN A 58 1.83 -44.22 30.09
C ASN A 58 0.41 -44.81 30.28
N SER A 59 -0.55 -44.69 29.34
CA SER A 59 -0.54 -45.48 28.09
C SER A 59 -1.87 -45.38 27.31
N LEU A 60 -1.79 -45.19 25.98
CA LEU A 60 -2.69 -45.61 24.87
C LEU A 60 -4.23 -45.62 25.01
N GLY A 61 -4.91 -45.17 23.93
CA GLY A 61 -6.27 -45.65 23.60
C GLY A 61 -7.11 -44.81 22.63
N GLU A 62 -6.79 -44.77 21.33
CA GLU A 62 -7.83 -44.59 20.28
C GLU A 62 -8.56 -45.94 20.09
N PRO A 63 -9.86 -45.96 19.71
CA PRO A 63 -10.17 -46.07 18.28
C PRO A 63 -11.48 -45.38 17.79
N VAL A 64 -11.41 -44.90 16.54
CA VAL A 64 -12.37 -45.13 15.41
C VAL A 64 -13.87 -44.87 15.62
N ILE A 65 -14.31 -43.74 15.04
CA ILE A 65 -15.44 -43.54 14.11
C ILE A 65 -16.49 -44.67 14.03
N GLU A 66 -17.74 -44.36 14.38
CA GLU A 66 -18.92 -45.03 13.80
C GLU A 66 -20.00 -43.97 13.45
N SER A 67 -20.68 -44.16 12.33
CA SER A 67 -21.56 -43.16 11.70
C SER A 67 -22.97 -43.70 11.52
N CYS A 68 -23.99 -42.96 11.97
CA CYS A 68 -25.39 -43.18 11.60
C CYS A 68 -26.14 -41.86 11.43
N ASP A 69 -26.66 -41.63 10.23
CA ASP A 69 -27.65 -40.58 9.97
C ASP A 69 -29.00 -40.90 10.65
N ALA A 70 -29.63 -39.87 11.22
CA ALA A 70 -31.06 -39.89 11.52
C ALA A 70 -31.65 -38.46 11.39
N MET A 71 -32.46 -38.25 10.35
CA MET A 71 -33.23 -37.02 10.18
C MET A 71 -34.23 -36.83 11.33
N ILE A 72 -34.19 -35.67 12.00
CA ILE A 72 -35.35 -35.16 12.74
C ILE A 72 -35.56 -33.70 12.34
N ASN A 73 -36.65 -33.43 11.64
CA ASN A 73 -37.18 -32.07 11.49
C ASN A 73 -37.72 -31.60 12.84
N LEU A 74 -37.24 -30.45 13.33
CA LEU A 74 -37.84 -29.72 14.44
C LEU A 74 -37.75 -28.23 14.15
N GLU A 75 -38.91 -27.56 14.18
CA GLU A 75 -38.99 -26.10 14.13
C GLU A 75 -38.27 -25.48 15.34
N PRO A 76 -37.53 -24.37 15.18
CA PRO A 76 -37.02 -23.62 16.32
C PRO A 76 -38.15 -22.84 17.00
N SER A 77 -38.74 -23.44 18.03
CA SER A 77 -39.55 -22.71 19.03
C SER A 77 -38.67 -21.79 19.91
N PRO A 78 -39.24 -20.72 20.51
CA PRO A 78 -38.46 -19.53 20.85
C PRO A 78 -37.72 -19.58 22.21
N ILE A 79 -36.51 -19.00 22.18
CA ILE A 79 -35.84 -18.24 23.26
C ILE A 79 -35.89 -18.86 24.67
N ALA A 80 -34.83 -19.59 25.02
CA ALA A 80 -34.41 -19.67 26.42
C ALA A 80 -33.89 -18.29 26.86
N ARG A 81 -34.49 -17.72 27.90
CA ARG A 81 -34.15 -16.37 28.39
C ARG A 81 -32.82 -16.38 29.14
N VAL A 82 -31.92 -15.47 28.80
CA VAL A 82 -30.83 -15.07 29.69
C VAL A 82 -31.43 -14.19 30.79
N SER A 83 -31.67 -14.76 31.97
CA SER A 83 -32.16 -14.01 33.13
C SER A 83 -31.56 -14.45 34.48
N ASP A 84 -30.84 -15.57 34.54
CA ASP A 84 -30.45 -16.20 35.82
C ASP A 84 -28.99 -15.97 36.24
N GLN A 85 -28.25 -15.04 35.61
CA GLN A 85 -26.91 -14.61 36.07
C GLN A 85 -26.66 -13.08 36.01
N LEU A 86 -27.71 -12.26 36.05
CA LEU A 86 -27.55 -10.85 36.43
C LEU A 86 -27.80 -10.73 37.94
N GLU A 87 -26.73 -10.78 38.73
CA GLU A 87 -26.82 -10.60 40.19
C GLU A 87 -27.52 -9.29 40.54
N THR A 88 -28.34 -9.35 41.58
CA THR A 88 -29.35 -8.34 41.90
C THR A 88 -28.75 -7.10 42.56
N HIS A 89 -28.08 -6.25 41.78
CA HIS A 89 -27.62 -4.93 42.22
C HIS A 89 -28.72 -3.85 42.08
N THR A 90 -29.84 -4.03 42.78
CA THR A 90 -30.76 -2.94 43.12
C THR A 90 -30.32 -2.26 44.42
N SER A 91 -29.28 -1.44 44.34
CA SER A 91 -28.84 -0.58 45.45
C SER A 91 -28.33 0.77 44.96
N THR A 92 -29.26 1.72 44.84
CA THR A 92 -29.21 3.13 45.31
C THR A 92 -27.87 3.86 45.53
N ASP A 93 -26.85 3.59 44.72
CA ASP A 93 -25.66 4.43 44.57
C ASP A 93 -25.36 4.60 43.08
N GLY A 94 -24.64 5.67 42.71
CA GLY A 94 -24.49 6.13 41.33
C GLY A 94 -23.78 5.12 40.42
N GLY A 95 -24.54 4.22 39.80
CA GLY A 95 -24.03 3.12 38.97
C GLY A 95 -23.08 3.64 37.89
N SER A 96 -21.79 3.33 38.04
CA SER A 96 -20.75 3.80 37.13
C SER A 96 -21.05 3.32 35.72
N ILE A 97 -21.24 4.25 34.80
CA ILE A 97 -21.33 3.97 33.37
C ILE A 97 -20.07 3.22 32.93
N LYS A 98 -20.25 2.01 32.37
CA LYS A 98 -19.14 1.14 31.95
C LYS A 98 -18.96 1.21 30.42
N PRO A 99 -17.86 1.78 29.93
CA PRO A 99 -17.48 1.72 28.52
C PRO A 99 -16.93 0.32 28.20
N TYR A 100 -17.57 -0.41 27.27
CA TYR A 100 -17.11 -1.75 26.88
C TYR A 100 -16.38 -1.77 25.53
N ARG A 101 -15.51 -2.77 25.33
CA ARG A 101 -14.79 -2.99 24.07
C ARG A 101 -14.90 -4.42 23.55
N ILE A 102 -14.92 -4.56 22.24
CA ILE A 102 -14.60 -5.80 21.51
C ILE A 102 -13.40 -5.48 20.60
N LEU A 103 -12.32 -6.24 20.74
CA LEU A 103 -11.12 -6.10 19.92
C LEU A 103 -11.02 -7.30 18.97
N LEU A 104 -10.83 -7.02 17.68
CA LEU A 104 -10.75 -8.03 16.62
C LEU A 104 -9.38 -7.96 15.94
N GLU A 105 -8.89 -9.11 15.49
CA GLU A 105 -7.61 -9.19 14.76
C GLU A 105 -7.68 -8.56 13.36
N GLN A 106 -8.88 -8.52 12.76
CA GLN A 106 -9.10 -8.08 11.38
C GLN A 106 -10.12 -6.94 11.29
N GLU A 107 -9.73 -5.89 10.56
CA GLU A 107 -10.59 -4.74 10.27
C GLU A 107 -11.84 -5.13 9.44
N THR A 108 -11.72 -6.17 8.61
CA THR A 108 -12.79 -6.72 7.76
C THR A 108 -13.99 -7.24 8.54
N ASP A 109 -13.78 -7.62 9.79
CA ASP A 109 -14.76 -8.36 10.59
C ASP A 109 -15.58 -7.38 11.46
N ILE A 110 -15.08 -6.15 11.68
CA ILE A 110 -15.71 -5.11 12.50
C ILE A 110 -17.16 -4.86 12.07
N LEU A 111 -17.42 -4.71 10.77
CA LEU A 111 -18.77 -4.43 10.24
C LEU A 111 -19.71 -5.63 10.39
N VAL A 112 -19.19 -6.85 10.33
CA VAL A 112 -19.98 -8.08 10.49
C VAL A 112 -20.33 -8.30 11.97
N TYR A 113 -19.41 -8.01 12.89
CA TYR A 113 -19.67 -7.97 14.32
C TYR A 113 -20.66 -6.85 14.69
N ALA A 114 -20.55 -5.66 14.09
CA ALA A 114 -21.53 -4.59 14.28
C ALA A 114 -22.94 -5.03 13.87
N CYS A 115 -23.09 -5.67 12.71
CA CYS A 115 -24.33 -6.33 12.30
C CYS A 115 -24.81 -7.36 13.35
N ALA A 116 -23.95 -8.30 13.76
CA ALA A 116 -24.32 -9.34 14.74
C ALA A 116 -24.82 -8.78 16.08
N LEU A 117 -24.27 -7.64 16.55
CA LEU A 117 -24.78 -6.93 17.73
C LEU A 117 -26.09 -6.18 17.44
N ILE A 118 -26.19 -5.52 16.28
CA ILE A 118 -27.43 -4.84 15.84
C ILE A 118 -28.61 -5.82 15.80
N GLN A 119 -28.42 -7.12 15.54
CA GLN A 119 -29.50 -8.11 15.61
C GLN A 119 -30.12 -8.26 17.02
N ASN A 120 -29.34 -8.06 18.08
CA ASN A 120 -29.77 -8.27 19.47
C ASN A 120 -30.52 -7.08 20.09
N SER A 121 -30.42 -5.91 19.48
CA SER A 121 -31.05 -4.69 19.99
C SER A 121 -32.52 -4.61 19.59
N ASN A 122 -33.26 -3.68 20.18
CA ASN A 122 -34.42 -3.08 19.53
C ASN A 122 -34.08 -1.68 18.98
N ARG A 123 -33.30 -0.89 19.72
CA ARG A 123 -32.85 0.45 19.30
C ARG A 123 -31.34 0.55 19.36
N THR A 124 -30.71 0.95 18.26
CA THR A 124 -29.25 1.17 18.21
C THR A 124 -28.94 2.57 17.72
N ILE A 125 -28.07 3.30 18.42
CA ILE A 125 -27.31 4.41 17.83
C ILE A 125 -25.94 3.85 17.44
N CYS A 126 -25.56 4.04 16.19
CA CYS A 126 -24.34 3.51 15.61
C CYS A 126 -23.46 4.67 15.13
N TYR A 127 -22.29 4.82 15.74
CA TYR A 127 -21.32 5.86 15.42
C TYR A 127 -20.22 5.33 14.51
N THR A 128 -19.91 6.06 13.45
CA THR A 128 -18.79 5.74 12.55
C THR A 128 -17.72 6.83 12.58
N HIS A 129 -16.51 6.46 12.18
CA HIS A 129 -15.34 7.35 12.05
C HIS A 129 -15.32 8.19 10.77
N HIS A 130 -16.38 8.11 9.96
CA HIS A 130 -16.54 8.83 8.71
C HIS A 130 -17.50 10.02 8.87
N SER A 131 -17.46 10.97 7.95
CA SER A 131 -18.41 12.07 7.90
C SER A 131 -19.77 11.63 7.33
N VAL A 132 -20.70 12.59 7.25
CA VAL A 132 -22.03 12.42 6.66
C VAL A 132 -21.96 11.79 5.25
N SER A 133 -20.95 12.14 4.46
CA SER A 133 -20.82 11.70 3.06
C SER A 133 -20.70 10.18 2.89
N ALA A 134 -20.14 9.45 3.86
CA ALA A 134 -20.00 8.00 3.77
C ALA A 134 -21.10 7.20 4.50
N LEU A 135 -22.08 7.85 5.14
CA LEU A 135 -23.12 7.13 5.90
C LEU A 135 -23.95 6.18 5.03
N GLU A 136 -24.18 6.53 3.77
CA GLU A 136 -25.01 5.71 2.87
C GLU A 136 -24.35 4.38 2.50
N LEU A 137 -23.02 4.27 2.55
CA LEU A 137 -22.30 2.98 2.44
C LEU A 137 -22.74 2.03 3.55
N TYR A 138 -22.60 2.46 4.81
CA TYR A 138 -22.96 1.66 5.98
C TYR A 138 -24.46 1.41 6.06
N ALA A 139 -25.28 2.39 5.71
CA ALA A 139 -26.72 2.25 5.71
C ALA A 139 -27.18 1.24 4.64
N THR A 140 -26.59 1.27 3.44
CA THR A 140 -26.81 0.24 2.40
C THR A 140 -26.47 -1.16 2.93
N LEU A 141 -25.29 -1.34 3.54
CA LEU A 141 -24.87 -2.62 4.12
C LEU A 141 -25.81 -3.10 5.24
N PHE A 142 -26.16 -2.23 6.18
CA PHE A 142 -27.02 -2.59 7.32
C PHE A 142 -28.47 -2.90 6.88
N ARG A 143 -29.04 -2.14 5.94
CA ARG A 143 -30.36 -2.43 5.33
C ARG A 143 -30.36 -3.74 4.54
N ALA A 144 -29.27 -4.06 3.86
CA ALA A 144 -29.17 -5.27 3.04
C ALA A 144 -29.02 -6.56 3.86
N ILE A 145 -28.52 -6.47 5.09
CA ILE A 145 -28.25 -7.61 5.98
C ILE A 145 -29.31 -7.77 7.08
N HIS A 146 -30.03 -6.70 7.45
CA HIS A 146 -31.08 -6.73 8.47
C HIS A 146 -32.38 -6.06 8.02
N PRO A 147 -33.56 -6.61 8.38
CA PRO A 147 -34.86 -6.01 8.05
C PRO A 147 -35.20 -4.77 8.89
N LYS A 148 -34.23 -4.21 9.64
CA LYS A 148 -34.43 -3.04 10.50
C LYS A 148 -34.38 -1.76 9.68
N LEU A 149 -35.16 -0.76 10.11
CA LEU A 149 -35.09 0.57 9.53
C LEU A 149 -33.78 1.25 9.95
N VAL A 150 -32.96 1.64 8.97
CA VAL A 150 -31.70 2.37 9.19
C VAL A 150 -31.88 3.81 8.76
N TYR A 151 -31.92 4.70 9.75
CA TYR A 151 -31.99 6.14 9.60
C TYR A 151 -30.58 6.74 9.57
N THR A 152 -30.38 7.71 8.69
CA THR A 152 -29.16 8.51 8.54
C THR A 152 -29.54 9.99 8.56
N ILE A 153 -28.53 10.86 8.49
CA ILE A 153 -28.69 12.29 8.23
C ILE A 153 -28.06 12.62 6.87
N GLU A 154 -28.63 13.56 6.12
CA GLU A 154 -28.05 14.06 4.86
C GLU A 154 -27.07 15.22 5.08
N ASN A 155 -27.10 15.87 6.24
CA ASN A 155 -26.26 17.00 6.63
C ASN A 155 -26.26 17.16 8.16
N THR A 156 -25.44 18.07 8.68
CA THR A 156 -25.28 18.31 10.14
C THR A 156 -26.24 19.37 10.70
N THR A 157 -27.28 19.81 9.98
CA THR A 157 -28.20 20.83 10.50
C THR A 157 -29.13 20.26 11.57
N GLN A 158 -29.54 21.10 12.53
CA GLN A 158 -30.41 20.67 13.62
C GLN A 158 -31.75 20.10 13.12
N GLY A 159 -32.38 20.71 12.11
CA GLY A 159 -33.65 20.24 11.56
C GLY A 159 -33.55 18.89 10.82
N GLU A 160 -32.39 18.58 10.26
CA GLU A 160 -32.07 17.26 9.70
C GLU A 160 -31.96 16.22 10.82
N LEU A 161 -31.15 16.54 11.84
CA LEU A 161 -30.90 15.69 12.99
C LEU A 161 -32.18 15.40 13.79
N ASP A 162 -33.01 16.42 14.04
CA ASP A 162 -34.30 16.30 14.71
C ASP A 162 -35.24 15.38 13.90
N ARG A 163 -35.28 15.51 12.57
CA ARG A 163 -36.12 14.65 11.71
C ARG A 163 -35.69 13.19 11.78
N ALA A 164 -34.39 12.93 11.68
CA ALA A 164 -33.82 11.58 11.76
C ALA A 164 -34.07 10.96 13.15
N CYS A 165 -33.82 11.72 14.23
CA CYS A 165 -34.02 11.29 15.61
C CYS A 165 -35.50 10.99 15.90
N ASN A 166 -36.43 11.87 15.53
CA ASN A 166 -37.86 11.65 15.72
C ASN A 166 -38.36 10.40 14.97
N SER A 167 -37.86 10.17 13.75
CA SER A 167 -38.19 8.99 12.94
C SER A 167 -37.66 7.70 13.59
N PHE A 168 -36.40 7.72 14.04
CA PHE A 168 -35.76 6.64 14.77
C PHE A 168 -36.49 6.28 16.09
N ILE A 169 -36.86 7.29 16.89
CA ILE A 169 -37.59 7.11 18.15
C ILE A 169 -39.01 6.55 17.89
N SER A 170 -39.67 6.99 16.82
CA SER A 170 -41.02 6.53 16.47
C SER A 170 -41.09 5.07 15.99
N ALA A 171 -39.99 4.51 15.48
CA ALA A 171 -39.93 3.13 15.01
C ALA A 171 -39.80 2.10 16.16
N ASN A 172 -40.39 0.91 16.00
CA ASN A 172 -40.33 -0.17 16.99
C ASN A 172 -38.95 -0.85 17.06
N SER A 173 -38.30 -1.05 15.91
CA SER A 173 -36.96 -1.62 15.83
C SER A 173 -36.16 -0.88 14.75
N SER A 174 -35.08 -0.22 15.16
CA SER A 174 -34.40 0.77 14.32
C SER A 174 -32.93 0.96 14.68
N VAL A 175 -32.18 1.43 13.69
CA VAL A 175 -30.79 1.91 13.81
C VAL A 175 -30.76 3.37 13.40
N LEU A 176 -30.13 4.23 14.20
CA LEU A 176 -29.73 5.58 13.83
C LEU A 176 -28.22 5.58 13.61
N LEU A 177 -27.78 5.86 12.40
CA LEU A 177 -26.37 5.87 12.00
C LEU A 177 -25.88 7.32 11.88
N LEU A 178 -24.78 7.63 12.57
CA LEU A 178 -24.24 8.99 12.69
C LEU A 178 -22.71 9.02 12.56
N PRO A 179 -22.13 10.13 12.08
CA PRO A 179 -20.72 10.45 12.28
C PRO A 179 -20.45 10.64 13.77
N GLU A 180 -19.28 10.23 14.27
CA GLU A 180 -18.90 10.49 15.67
C GLU A 180 -18.83 11.98 16.04
N THR A 181 -18.75 12.87 15.05
CA THR A 181 -18.77 14.33 15.25
C THR A 181 -20.18 14.93 15.37
N VAL A 182 -21.24 14.14 15.17
CA VAL A 182 -22.62 14.61 15.23
C VAL A 182 -23.33 13.95 16.41
N TYR A 183 -23.60 14.76 17.43
CA TYR A 183 -24.07 14.29 18.72
C TYR A 183 -25.50 14.81 19.00
N PRO A 184 -26.55 13.97 18.87
CA PRO A 184 -27.92 14.34 19.19
C PRO A 184 -28.28 14.07 20.66
N ASN A 185 -29.06 14.97 21.26
CA ASN A 185 -29.64 14.79 22.58
C ASN A 185 -30.85 13.82 22.54
N VAL A 186 -30.56 12.52 22.47
CA VAL A 186 -31.55 11.43 22.42
C VAL A 186 -31.24 10.40 23.50
N GLU A 187 -32.15 10.25 24.47
CA GLU A 187 -32.07 9.19 25.48
C GLU A 187 -32.71 7.89 24.96
N LEU A 188 -31.99 6.76 25.07
CA LEU A 188 -32.51 5.43 24.77
C LEU A 188 -33.03 4.77 26.05
N SER A 189 -34.29 4.33 26.03
CA SER A 189 -34.90 3.59 27.14
C SER A 189 -35.04 2.09 26.81
N GLY A 190 -34.88 1.24 27.83
CA GLY A 190 -35.11 -0.22 27.76
C GLY A 190 -33.83 -1.06 27.72
N SER A 191 -33.94 -2.33 28.14
CA SER A 191 -32.82 -3.30 28.21
C SER A 191 -32.14 -3.57 26.86
N ASP A 192 -32.89 -3.39 25.77
CA ASP A 192 -32.45 -3.76 24.42
C ASP A 192 -31.95 -2.53 23.64
N SER A 193 -31.52 -1.49 24.36
CA SER A 193 -30.94 -0.28 23.81
C SER A 193 -29.41 -0.38 23.74
N TRP A 194 -28.85 0.06 22.61
CA TRP A 194 -27.42 -0.07 22.32
C TRP A 194 -26.84 1.24 21.76
N VAL A 195 -25.65 1.61 22.23
CA VAL A 195 -24.73 2.51 21.53
C VAL A 195 -23.53 1.69 21.06
N ILE A 196 -23.27 1.70 19.75
CA ILE A 196 -22.19 0.97 19.11
C ILE A 196 -21.28 1.95 18.38
N HIS A 197 -19.97 1.93 18.67
CA HIS A 197 -18.97 2.63 17.87
C HIS A 197 -18.27 1.63 16.93
N VAL A 198 -18.19 1.98 15.64
CA VAL A 198 -17.60 1.17 14.57
C VAL A 198 -16.19 1.68 14.29
N GLY A 199 -15.20 0.95 14.79
CA GLY A 199 -13.80 1.37 14.89
C GLY A 199 -13.46 1.94 16.27
N TRP A 200 -12.21 2.37 16.43
CA TRP A 200 -11.78 3.13 17.61
C TRP A 200 -12.54 4.47 17.67
N PRO A 201 -13.15 4.86 18.81
CA PRO A 201 -13.63 6.23 19.02
C PRO A 201 -12.48 7.25 18.89
N VAL A 202 -12.77 8.47 18.45
CA VAL A 202 -11.75 9.55 18.34
C VAL A 202 -11.00 9.76 19.66
N ASP A 203 -11.72 9.81 20.78
CA ASP A 203 -11.14 9.91 22.13
C ASP A 203 -12.11 9.40 23.21
N MET A 204 -11.58 9.20 24.42
CA MET A 204 -12.33 8.67 25.57
C MET A 204 -13.36 9.65 26.16
N LEU A 205 -13.13 10.96 26.05
CA LEU A 205 -14.05 11.98 26.55
C LEU A 205 -15.30 12.06 25.67
N THR A 206 -15.13 12.08 24.34
CA THR A 206 -16.19 12.01 23.34
C THR A 206 -16.99 10.70 23.49
N TYR A 207 -16.30 9.56 23.61
CA TYR A 207 -16.98 8.27 23.82
C TYR A 207 -17.81 8.26 25.12
N MET A 208 -17.23 8.70 26.24
CA MET A 208 -17.97 8.78 27.51
C MET A 208 -19.11 9.80 27.50
N GLN A 209 -19.03 10.86 26.70
CA GLN A 209 -20.13 11.80 26.52
C GLN A 209 -21.32 11.14 25.81
N HIS A 210 -21.06 10.46 24.69
CA HIS A 210 -22.10 9.73 23.95
C HIS A 210 -22.82 8.71 24.84
N ILE A 211 -22.06 7.95 25.64
CA ILE A 211 -22.66 6.97 26.57
C ILE A 211 -23.50 7.67 27.65
N ARG A 212 -22.96 8.71 28.28
CA ARG A 212 -23.62 9.44 29.39
C ARG A 212 -24.98 9.99 28.99
N ASP A 213 -25.06 10.55 27.80
CA ASP A 213 -26.26 11.27 27.39
C ASP A 213 -27.29 10.35 26.72
N HIS A 214 -26.85 9.34 25.96
CA HIS A 214 -27.78 8.36 25.38
C HIS A 214 -28.36 7.39 26.41
N LYS A 215 -27.68 7.17 27.55
CA LYS A 215 -28.13 6.29 28.66
C LYS A 215 -28.54 4.88 28.22
N ALA A 216 -27.97 4.40 27.11
CA ALA A 216 -28.29 3.07 26.58
C ALA A 216 -27.85 1.97 27.55
N PHE A 217 -28.55 0.85 27.56
CA PHE A 217 -28.26 -0.28 28.44
C PHE A 217 -26.91 -0.93 28.08
N ASN A 218 -26.63 -1.09 26.78
CA ASN A 218 -25.37 -1.64 26.27
C ASN A 218 -24.58 -0.56 25.52
N ASN A 219 -23.28 -0.45 25.83
CA ASN A 219 -22.41 0.58 25.27
C ASN A 219 -21.06 -0.03 24.91
N VAL A 220 -20.74 -0.12 23.62
CA VAL A 220 -19.57 -0.89 23.15
C VAL A 220 -18.92 -0.24 21.94
N PHE A 221 -17.60 -0.29 21.85
CA PHE A 221 -16.88 -0.07 20.59
C PHE A 221 -16.27 -1.37 20.06
N ILE A 222 -16.23 -1.51 18.74
CA ILE A 222 -15.68 -2.68 18.04
C ILE A 222 -14.51 -2.18 17.19
N ALA A 223 -13.28 -2.60 17.48
CA ALA A 223 -12.09 -2.05 16.84
C ALA A 223 -11.03 -3.11 16.52
N GLN A 224 -10.12 -2.79 15.58
CA GLN A 224 -9.01 -3.69 15.26
C GLN A 224 -7.87 -3.53 16.28
N THR A 225 -7.37 -4.65 16.82
CA THR A 225 -6.24 -4.69 17.78
C THR A 225 -5.00 -3.96 17.24
N ASP A 226 -4.60 -4.21 16.00
CA ASP A 226 -3.37 -3.65 15.40
C ASP A 226 -3.44 -2.15 15.07
N ASP A 227 -4.65 -1.60 14.91
CA ASP A 227 -4.87 -0.19 14.60
C ASP A 227 -4.67 0.73 15.83
N SER A 228 -4.54 0.13 17.02
CA SER A 228 -4.26 0.81 18.28
C SER A 228 -3.02 1.70 18.29
N ARG A 229 -2.07 1.46 17.37
CA ARG A 229 -0.79 2.18 17.30
C ARG A 229 -0.88 3.51 16.54
N ASN A 230 -2.02 3.76 15.90
CA ASN A 230 -2.21 4.82 14.93
C ASN A 230 -2.88 6.08 15.51
N HIS A 231 -3.41 6.00 16.73
CA HIS A 231 -4.19 7.04 17.39
C HIS A 231 -3.69 7.26 18.82
N ALA A 232 -3.41 8.51 19.19
CA ALA A 232 -2.86 8.85 20.51
C ALA A 232 -3.82 8.50 21.68
N SER A 233 -5.13 8.54 21.43
CA SER A 233 -6.20 8.29 22.39
C SER A 233 -6.42 6.82 22.74
N VAL A 234 -5.80 5.87 22.02
CA VAL A 234 -6.09 4.44 22.22
C VAL A 234 -5.56 3.90 23.54
N ALA A 235 -4.47 4.47 24.07
CA ALA A 235 -3.98 4.11 25.41
C ALA A 235 -5.08 4.35 26.47
N ASP A 236 -5.64 5.56 26.50
CA ASP A 236 -6.71 5.97 27.40
C ASP A 236 -7.98 5.12 27.20
N LEU A 237 -8.35 4.85 25.94
CA LEU A 237 -9.51 4.00 25.60
C LEU A 237 -9.32 2.56 26.07
N ILE A 238 -8.13 1.97 25.97
CA ILE A 238 -7.84 0.60 26.45
C ILE A 238 -7.82 0.55 27.98
N GLU A 239 -7.21 1.55 28.62
CA GLU A 239 -7.10 1.63 30.09
C GLU A 239 -8.46 1.81 30.77
N GLN A 240 -9.30 2.70 30.22
CA GLN A 240 -10.55 3.09 30.86
C GLN A 240 -11.77 2.25 30.42
N SER A 241 -11.69 1.52 29.30
CA SER A 241 -12.74 0.56 28.92
C SER A 241 -12.53 -0.82 29.55
N ILE A 242 -13.56 -1.65 29.49
CA ILE A 242 -13.55 -3.04 29.99
C ILE A 242 -13.88 -3.96 28.80
N PRO A 243 -13.28 -5.16 28.67
CA PRO A 243 -13.73 -6.15 27.69
C PRO A 243 -15.23 -6.42 27.81
N TRP A 244 -15.90 -6.66 26.69
CA TRP A 244 -17.33 -6.96 26.65
C TRP A 244 -17.68 -8.16 27.57
N PRO A 245 -18.62 -8.01 28.52
CA PRO A 245 -18.90 -9.04 29.53
C PRO A 245 -19.91 -10.09 29.08
N GLY A 246 -20.54 -9.92 27.91
CA GLY A 246 -21.49 -10.87 27.36
C GLY A 246 -20.81 -12.00 26.58
N ASP A 247 -21.60 -13.02 26.25
CA ASP A 247 -21.18 -14.18 25.45
C ASP A 247 -20.64 -13.76 24.07
N LEU A 248 -19.30 -13.73 23.95
CA LEU A 248 -18.59 -13.37 22.72
C LEU A 248 -18.68 -14.48 21.68
N ASP A 249 -18.67 -15.76 22.11
CA ASP A 249 -18.78 -16.93 21.23
C ASP A 249 -20.12 -16.91 20.47
N SER A 250 -21.21 -16.51 21.13
CA SER A 250 -22.52 -16.29 20.48
C SER A 250 -22.50 -15.15 19.46
N VAL A 251 -21.72 -14.09 19.70
CA VAL A 251 -21.56 -12.98 18.73
C VAL A 251 -20.70 -13.45 17.55
N GLU A 252 -19.60 -14.16 17.79
CA GLU A 252 -18.72 -14.73 16.78
C GLU A 252 -19.44 -15.75 15.88
N GLN A 253 -20.25 -16.64 16.47
CA GLN A 253 -21.05 -17.63 15.72
C GLN A 253 -22.04 -16.92 14.78
N ARG A 254 -22.65 -15.82 15.24
CA ARG A 254 -23.59 -15.04 14.42
C ARG A 254 -22.88 -14.20 13.37
N ALA A 255 -21.77 -13.55 13.69
CA ALA A 255 -20.91 -12.89 12.71
C ALA A 255 -20.47 -13.86 11.61
N SER A 256 -20.03 -15.07 11.99
CA SER A 256 -19.68 -16.15 11.05
C SER A 256 -20.84 -16.56 10.14
N SER A 257 -22.07 -16.65 10.68
CA SER A 257 -23.27 -16.95 9.87
C SER A 257 -23.65 -15.83 8.90
N LEU A 258 -23.40 -14.57 9.28
CA LEU A 258 -23.67 -13.39 8.44
C LEU A 258 -22.58 -13.17 7.38
N GLN A 259 -21.35 -13.65 7.61
CA GLN A 259 -20.16 -13.33 6.81
C GLN A 259 -20.35 -13.54 5.30
N ALA A 260 -21.00 -14.64 4.90
CA ALA A 260 -21.24 -14.96 3.49
C ALA A 260 -22.20 -13.95 2.82
N SER A 261 -23.33 -13.67 3.48
CA SER A 261 -24.32 -12.69 3.01
C SER A 261 -23.73 -11.28 3.01
N PHE A 262 -22.98 -10.91 4.06
CA PHE A 262 -22.29 -9.62 4.14
C PHE A 262 -21.30 -9.42 3.00
N LYS A 263 -20.45 -10.42 2.71
CA LYS A 263 -19.51 -10.34 1.58
C LYS A 263 -20.23 -10.21 0.24
N GLN A 264 -21.32 -10.94 0.02
CA GLN A 264 -22.12 -10.79 -1.19
C GLN A 264 -22.70 -9.37 -1.30
N LYS A 265 -23.35 -8.86 -0.25
CA LYS A 265 -23.95 -7.51 -0.28
C LYS A 265 -22.92 -6.39 -0.39
N LEU A 266 -21.73 -6.57 0.15
CA LEU A 266 -20.62 -5.64 -0.05
C LEU A 266 -20.14 -5.58 -1.51
N LEU A 267 -20.18 -6.70 -2.25
CA LEU A 267 -19.88 -6.70 -3.69
C LEU A 267 -20.99 -6.03 -4.51
N GLU A 268 -22.24 -6.09 -4.05
CA GLU A 268 -23.39 -5.41 -4.67
C GLU A 268 -23.42 -3.88 -4.42
N VAL A 269 -22.62 -3.34 -3.48
CA VAL A 269 -22.55 -1.88 -3.26
C VAL A 269 -21.87 -1.19 -4.45
N PRO A 270 -22.49 -0.14 -5.05
CA PRO A 270 -21.91 0.65 -6.13
C PRO A 270 -20.50 1.15 -5.85
N HIS A 271 -19.65 1.17 -6.88
CA HIS A 271 -18.25 1.53 -6.74
C HIS A 271 -18.10 3.00 -6.31
N GLU A 272 -18.94 3.89 -6.83
CA GLU A 272 -18.99 5.32 -6.51
C GLU A 272 -19.21 5.57 -5.01
N ILE A 273 -20.05 4.77 -4.36
CA ILE A 273 -20.30 4.87 -2.91
C ILE A 273 -19.05 4.46 -2.11
N LYS A 274 -18.29 3.47 -2.60
CA LYS A 274 -17.00 3.07 -1.99
C LYS A 274 -15.90 4.11 -2.22
N GLU A 275 -15.90 4.78 -3.37
CA GLU A 275 -14.96 5.88 -3.67
C GLU A 275 -15.22 7.10 -2.79
N ILE A 276 -16.49 7.49 -2.60
CA ILE A 276 -16.89 8.54 -1.66
C ILE A 276 -16.39 8.19 -0.25
N ALA A 277 -16.60 6.96 0.22
CA ALA A 277 -16.11 6.51 1.52
C ALA A 277 -14.57 6.52 1.64
N TYR A 278 -13.85 6.18 0.57
CA TYR A 278 -12.38 6.24 0.54
C TYR A 278 -11.83 7.67 0.58
N LEU A 279 -12.43 8.60 -0.17
CA LEU A 279 -12.10 10.02 -0.06
C LEU A 279 -12.44 10.57 1.32
N ASP A 280 -13.60 10.19 1.87
CA ASP A 280 -14.02 10.60 3.21
C ASP A 280 -13.11 10.05 4.32
N TYR A 281 -12.66 8.79 4.21
CA TYR A 281 -11.68 8.20 5.11
C TYR A 281 -10.39 9.05 5.14
N ILE A 282 -9.89 9.45 3.97
CA ILE A 282 -8.70 10.31 3.85
C ILE A 282 -8.98 11.70 4.44
N ALA A 283 -10.15 12.28 4.18
CA ALA A 283 -10.52 13.58 4.71
C ALA A 283 -10.63 13.59 6.24
N CYS A 284 -11.25 12.56 6.84
CA CYS A 284 -11.45 12.43 8.28
C CYS A 284 -10.16 12.14 9.06
N HIS A 285 -9.25 11.34 8.48
CA HIS A 285 -7.96 10.96 9.10
C HIS A 285 -6.78 11.87 8.68
N GLY A 286 -6.98 12.76 7.72
CA GLY A 286 -5.95 13.67 7.22
C GLY A 286 -5.61 14.83 8.17
N PRO A 287 -4.63 15.67 7.80
CA PRO A 287 -4.16 16.79 8.64
C PRO A 287 -5.24 17.87 8.89
N HIS A 288 -6.27 17.91 8.06
CA HIS A 288 -7.42 18.81 8.18
C HIS A 288 -8.70 18.10 8.70
N GLY A 289 -8.60 16.80 9.01
CA GLY A 289 -9.72 15.98 9.47
C GLY A 289 -9.98 16.07 10.96
N HIS A 290 -11.19 15.72 11.40
CA HIS A 290 -11.59 15.79 12.81
C HIS A 290 -10.81 14.81 13.71
N ARG A 291 -10.25 13.73 13.13
CA ARG A 291 -9.39 12.80 13.87
C ARG A 291 -7.95 13.27 13.99
N ASN A 292 -7.53 14.18 13.10
CA ASN A 292 -6.17 14.75 13.01
C ASN A 292 -5.07 13.72 13.32
N SER A 293 -5.10 12.58 12.60
CA SER A 293 -4.16 11.50 12.84
C SER A 293 -2.73 11.98 12.56
N SER A 294 -1.76 11.61 13.41
CA SER A 294 -0.34 11.97 13.24
C SER A 294 0.35 11.21 12.10
N TRP A 295 -0.40 10.86 11.06
CA TRP A 295 0.02 10.02 9.95
C TRP A 295 0.79 10.84 8.92
N SER A 296 1.88 10.28 8.40
CA SER A 296 2.47 10.81 7.17
C SER A 296 1.50 10.61 5.99
N ALA A 297 1.56 11.45 4.97
CA ALA A 297 0.75 11.30 3.76
C ALA A 297 0.81 9.88 3.17
N ASN A 298 2.00 9.25 3.18
CA ASN A 298 2.18 7.85 2.77
C ASN A 298 1.43 6.87 3.67
N SER A 299 1.44 7.08 5.00
CA SER A 299 0.75 6.23 5.98
C SER A 299 -0.77 6.34 5.82
N LEU A 300 -1.28 7.58 5.69
CA LEU A 300 -2.69 7.88 5.46
C LEU A 300 -3.21 7.23 4.17
N ALA A 301 -2.50 7.46 3.07
CA ALA A 301 -2.77 6.80 1.79
C ALA A 301 -2.77 5.27 1.91
N TYR A 302 -1.80 4.71 2.64
CA TYR A 302 -1.69 3.26 2.81
C TYR A 302 -2.85 2.67 3.61
N SER A 303 -3.25 3.33 4.71
CA SER A 303 -4.42 2.93 5.50
C SER A 303 -5.71 3.03 4.68
N ALA A 304 -5.91 4.12 3.94
CA ALA A 304 -7.07 4.30 3.07
C ALA A 304 -7.15 3.24 1.96
N ASN A 305 -6.01 2.93 1.32
CA ASN A 305 -5.92 1.86 0.32
C ASN A 305 -6.26 0.50 0.92
N ARG A 306 -5.76 0.20 2.12
CA ARG A 306 -6.09 -1.04 2.84
C ARG A 306 -7.58 -1.09 3.16
N TYR A 307 -8.15 0.02 3.63
CA TYR A 307 -9.57 0.13 3.94
C TYR A 307 -10.44 -0.19 2.70
N ILE A 308 -10.19 0.48 1.57
CA ILE A 308 -11.03 0.29 0.38
C ILE A 308 -10.82 -1.11 -0.27
N LEU A 309 -9.60 -1.66 -0.25
CA LEU A 309 -9.30 -2.95 -0.89
C LEU A 309 -9.65 -4.17 -0.03
N ASP A 310 -9.32 -4.18 1.26
CA ASP A 310 -9.56 -5.32 2.15
C ASP A 310 -10.93 -5.21 2.85
N VAL A 311 -11.31 -4.04 3.39
CA VAL A 311 -12.58 -3.87 4.13
C VAL A 311 -13.76 -3.66 3.19
N LEU A 312 -13.65 -2.74 2.21
CA LEU A 312 -14.76 -2.46 1.27
C LEU A 312 -14.77 -3.35 0.02
N GLN A 313 -13.74 -4.17 -0.18
CA GLN A 313 -13.60 -5.10 -1.31
C GLN A 313 -13.90 -4.41 -2.65
N TYR A 314 -13.31 -3.24 -2.87
CA TYR A 314 -13.47 -2.49 -4.09
C TYR A 314 -12.89 -3.22 -5.31
N ILE A 315 -13.57 -3.05 -6.44
CA ILE A 315 -13.23 -3.54 -7.77
C ILE A 315 -13.47 -2.34 -8.69
N ASN A 316 -12.50 -2.02 -9.55
CA ASN A 316 -12.59 -0.83 -10.39
C ASN A 316 -13.53 -1.10 -11.60
N PRO A 317 -14.47 -0.21 -11.94
CA PRO A 317 -15.40 -0.42 -13.05
C PRO A 317 -14.72 -0.54 -14.42
N GLU A 318 -13.58 0.12 -14.65
CA GLU A 318 -12.83 0.05 -15.92
C GLU A 318 -12.28 -1.35 -16.19
N SER A 319 -12.16 -2.17 -15.14
CA SER A 319 -11.74 -3.56 -15.23
C SER A 319 -12.83 -4.51 -15.75
N GLU A 320 -14.12 -4.12 -15.72
CA GLU A 320 -15.24 -4.96 -16.18
C GLU A 320 -15.51 -4.82 -17.69
N GLY A 321 -15.15 -3.69 -18.30
CA GLY A 321 -15.45 -3.39 -19.70
C GLY A 321 -14.55 -4.06 -20.74
N THR A 322 -13.48 -4.75 -20.31
CA THR A 322 -12.46 -5.28 -21.22
C THR A 322 -12.37 -6.80 -21.14
N GLU A 323 -13.31 -7.50 -21.80
CA GLU A 323 -13.30 -8.96 -21.98
C GLU A 323 -12.05 -9.43 -22.76
N GLY A 324 -10.92 -9.55 -22.06
CA GLY A 324 -9.62 -9.90 -22.64
C GLY A 324 -8.41 -9.29 -21.91
N MET A 325 -8.56 -8.18 -21.19
CA MET A 325 -7.52 -7.67 -20.29
C MET A 325 -7.74 -8.18 -18.87
N GLY A 326 -6.65 -8.52 -18.18
CA GLY A 326 -6.73 -8.90 -16.78
C GLY A 326 -7.25 -7.74 -15.94
N VAL A 327 -8.24 -8.02 -15.07
CA VAL A 327 -8.83 -7.07 -14.13
C VAL A 327 -7.73 -6.43 -13.29
N ASP A 328 -7.32 -5.21 -13.64
CA ASP A 328 -6.36 -4.49 -12.81
C ASP A 328 -7.13 -3.79 -11.69
N PHE A 329 -6.72 -4.05 -10.45
CA PHE A 329 -7.20 -3.28 -9.30
C PHE A 329 -6.49 -1.93 -9.29
N SER A 330 -6.94 -1.03 -10.17
CA SER A 330 -6.69 0.41 -10.08
C SER A 330 -7.42 0.96 -8.85
N LEU A 331 -6.66 1.52 -7.92
CA LEU A 331 -7.21 2.33 -6.81
C LEU A 331 -8.02 3.51 -7.39
N PRO A 332 -9.02 4.04 -6.65
CA PRO A 332 -9.76 5.22 -7.11
C PRO A 332 -8.83 6.39 -7.42
N GLU A 333 -9.13 7.09 -8.50
CA GLU A 333 -8.33 8.23 -8.93
C GLU A 333 -8.78 9.51 -8.22
N ILE A 334 -7.82 10.17 -7.57
CA ILE A 334 -8.08 11.36 -6.76
C ILE A 334 -7.77 12.62 -7.58
N SER A 335 -8.55 13.69 -7.41
CA SER A 335 -8.28 14.95 -8.10
C SER A 335 -7.00 15.63 -7.57
N PRO A 336 -6.25 16.37 -8.41
CA PRO A 336 -5.09 17.15 -7.97
C PRO A 336 -5.41 18.17 -6.86
N GLU A 337 -6.62 18.74 -6.88
CA GLU A 337 -7.09 19.69 -5.87
C GLU A 337 -7.26 19.01 -4.51
N PHE A 338 -7.84 17.81 -4.48
CA PHE A 338 -7.98 17.01 -3.27
C PHE A 338 -6.61 16.57 -2.73
N VAL A 339 -5.70 16.12 -3.61
CA VAL A 339 -4.31 15.80 -3.23
C VAL A 339 -3.64 16.98 -2.53
N LYS A 340 -3.75 18.17 -3.10
CA LYS A 340 -3.19 19.40 -2.54
C LYS A 340 -3.89 19.83 -1.25
N HIS A 341 -5.21 19.62 -1.12
CA HIS A 341 -5.97 19.99 0.07
C HIS A 341 -5.67 19.09 1.29
N HIS A 342 -5.25 17.85 1.06
CA HIS A 342 -4.92 16.88 2.12
C HIS A 342 -3.41 16.55 2.23
N ASP A 343 -2.54 17.40 1.67
CA ASP A 343 -1.07 17.28 1.70
C ASP A 343 -0.51 15.94 1.15
N LEU A 344 -1.20 15.35 0.18
CA LEU A 344 -0.92 13.99 -0.33
C LEU A 344 0.21 13.92 -1.39
N ASP A 345 0.87 15.03 -1.72
CA ASP A 345 1.95 15.12 -2.71
C ASP A 345 3.07 14.07 -2.49
N GLN A 346 3.34 13.70 -1.24
CA GLN A 346 4.33 12.67 -0.94
C GLN A 346 3.83 11.26 -1.30
N ALA A 347 2.56 10.96 -1.06
CA ALA A 347 1.93 9.67 -1.37
C ALA A 347 1.84 9.44 -2.89
N VAL A 348 1.48 10.50 -3.63
CA VAL A 348 1.49 10.53 -5.09
C VAL A 348 2.89 10.27 -5.64
N ARG A 349 3.91 11.02 -5.18
CA ARG A 349 5.32 10.80 -5.58
C ARG A 349 5.90 9.47 -5.11
N ALA A 350 5.24 8.79 -4.17
CA ALA A 350 5.59 7.44 -3.73
C ALA A 350 4.84 6.35 -4.53
N GLY A 351 3.88 6.72 -5.38
CA GLY A 351 3.06 5.80 -6.17
C GLY A 351 1.94 5.11 -5.38
N VAL A 352 1.60 5.63 -4.20
CA VAL A 352 0.60 5.04 -3.28
C VAL A 352 -0.82 5.51 -3.62
N ILE A 353 -0.98 6.71 -4.19
CA ILE A 353 -2.25 7.26 -4.65
C ILE A 353 -2.16 7.52 -6.14
N ARG A 354 -3.23 7.21 -6.88
CA ARG A 354 -3.43 7.65 -8.26
C ARG A 354 -4.06 9.03 -8.31
N ILE A 355 -3.54 9.87 -9.19
CA ILE A 355 -4.16 11.14 -9.56
C ILE A 355 -4.93 10.92 -10.85
N LYS A 356 -6.16 11.44 -10.92
CA LYS A 356 -6.92 11.50 -12.16
C LYS A 356 -6.16 12.33 -13.18
N GLU A 357 -5.77 11.73 -14.31
CA GLU A 357 -5.07 12.47 -15.36
C GLU A 357 -5.95 13.66 -15.80
N ILE A 358 -5.43 14.88 -15.64
CA ILE A 358 -6.03 16.03 -16.30
C ILE A 358 -5.76 15.82 -17.78
N ASP A 359 -6.83 15.54 -18.54
CA ASP A 359 -6.83 15.58 -20.00
C ASP A 359 -6.13 16.86 -20.46
N SER A 360 -4.87 16.71 -20.81
CA SER A 360 -3.99 17.80 -21.19
C SER A 360 -4.31 18.14 -22.63
N GLY A 361 -5.49 18.74 -22.83
CA GLY A 361 -6.00 19.16 -24.12
C GLY A 361 -4.92 19.94 -24.87
N LEU A 362 -4.85 19.72 -26.19
CA LEU A 362 -3.75 19.98 -27.12
C LEU A 362 -3.00 21.34 -27.06
N ASN A 363 -3.47 22.28 -26.25
CA ASN A 363 -2.94 23.63 -26.07
C ASN A 363 -2.15 23.85 -24.76
N HIS A 364 -1.89 22.80 -23.96
CA HIS A 364 -1.14 22.96 -22.71
C HIS A 364 0.36 23.23 -22.98
N LEU A 365 0.97 24.18 -22.26
CA LEU A 365 2.36 24.67 -22.48
C LEU A 365 3.48 23.60 -22.36
N SER A 366 3.13 22.39 -21.97
CA SER A 366 3.96 21.19 -21.91
C SER A 366 4.09 20.45 -23.26
N SER A 367 3.32 20.81 -24.30
CA SER A 367 3.37 20.17 -25.64
C SER A 367 4.30 20.87 -26.65
N LEU A 368 4.98 21.95 -26.27
CA LEU A 368 5.95 22.65 -27.14
C LEU A 368 7.35 22.01 -27.06
N PRO A 369 8.07 21.85 -28.19
CA PRO A 369 9.46 21.41 -28.21
C PRO A 369 10.38 22.32 -27.36
N GLU A 370 11.38 21.73 -26.71
CA GLU A 370 12.24 22.46 -25.74
C GLU A 370 13.07 23.60 -26.36
N ASP A 371 13.30 23.59 -27.67
CA ASP A 371 14.15 24.56 -28.40
C ASP A 371 13.58 26.00 -28.47
N ALA A 372 12.36 26.25 -28.00
CA ALA A 372 11.74 27.58 -28.06
C ALA A 372 12.05 28.50 -26.85
N ARG A 373 12.77 28.03 -25.82
CA ARG A 373 13.00 28.79 -24.57
C ARG A 373 14.30 29.61 -24.60
N SER A 374 14.26 30.78 -25.26
CA SER A 374 15.25 31.84 -25.07
C SER A 374 14.99 32.64 -23.78
N PRO A 375 16.01 32.98 -22.97
CA PRO A 375 15.81 33.73 -21.73
C PRO A 375 15.67 35.23 -22.01
N ILE A 376 14.54 35.83 -21.60
CA ILE A 376 14.38 37.29 -21.59
C ILE A 376 14.94 37.85 -20.28
N GLU A 377 15.79 38.88 -20.39
CA GLU A 377 16.44 39.56 -19.27
C GLU A 377 15.44 40.17 -18.29
N THR A 378 15.78 40.10 -17.00
CA THR A 378 14.98 40.70 -15.92
C THR A 378 15.21 42.22 -15.85
N VAL A 379 14.33 43.01 -16.44
CA VAL A 379 14.30 44.47 -16.22
C VAL A 379 13.42 44.79 -15.01
N VAL A 380 14.04 45.32 -13.96
CA VAL A 380 13.38 45.84 -12.74
C VAL A 380 12.88 47.27 -12.98
N PRO A 381 11.71 47.64 -12.44
CA PRO A 381 11.57 48.97 -11.86
C PRO A 381 10.86 49.00 -10.49
N SER A 382 11.64 49.43 -9.49
CA SER A 382 11.39 50.28 -8.32
C SER A 382 10.01 50.44 -7.64
N GLU A 383 10.05 50.43 -6.31
CA GLU A 383 8.99 50.81 -5.35
C GLU A 383 8.63 52.32 -5.38
N ILE A 384 7.33 52.68 -5.25
CA ILE A 384 6.87 53.90 -4.53
C ILE A 384 5.48 53.67 -3.88
N ASN A 385 5.44 53.80 -2.54
CA ASN A 385 4.35 54.21 -1.60
C ASN A 385 2.84 53.88 -1.82
N ALA A 386 2.20 53.52 -0.69
CA ALA A 386 0.75 53.26 -0.47
C ALA A 386 -0.07 54.57 -0.21
N PRO A 387 -1.37 54.60 0.23
CA PRO A 387 -2.29 53.49 0.58
C PRO A 387 -3.81 53.65 0.20
N SER A 388 -4.61 52.61 0.52
CA SER A 388 -6.04 52.63 0.93
C SER A 388 -7.18 52.78 -0.10
N GLY A 389 -8.18 51.88 -0.02
CA GLY A 389 -9.61 52.25 -0.17
C GLY A 389 -10.46 51.54 -1.24
N HIS A 390 -11.45 50.76 -0.76
CA HIS A 390 -12.79 50.52 -1.34
C HIS A 390 -13.03 49.73 -2.66
N LEU A 391 -13.84 48.66 -2.50
CA LEU A 391 -14.87 48.14 -3.44
C LEU A 391 -16.14 49.03 -3.40
N PRO A 392 -17.20 48.86 -4.24
CA PRO A 392 -17.41 47.91 -5.37
C PRO A 392 -18.00 48.57 -6.67
N GLU A 393 -18.51 47.71 -7.57
CA GLU A 393 -19.63 47.90 -8.54
C GLU A 393 -19.35 47.97 -10.06
N SER A 394 -19.85 46.92 -10.74
CA SER A 394 -20.81 46.93 -11.87
C SER A 394 -20.51 47.74 -13.16
N GLY A 395 -20.40 47.04 -14.30
CA GLY A 395 -20.45 47.66 -15.64
C GLY A 395 -20.49 46.63 -16.78
N LEU A 396 -21.56 46.64 -17.58
CA LEU A 396 -21.83 45.71 -18.69
C LEU A 396 -21.32 46.22 -20.06
N LEU A 397 -20.91 45.25 -20.90
CA LEU A 397 -21.15 45.15 -22.37
C LEU A 397 -20.54 46.14 -23.39
N GLN A 398 -20.46 45.61 -24.63
CA GLN A 398 -20.34 46.26 -25.95
C GLN A 398 -19.02 46.96 -26.32
N GLU A 399 -18.59 47.02 -27.60
CA GLU A 399 -18.81 46.14 -28.78
C GLU A 399 -17.77 46.52 -29.88
N VAL A 400 -17.53 45.61 -30.83
CA VAL A 400 -17.12 45.81 -32.25
C VAL A 400 -16.32 47.08 -32.66
N SER A 401 -15.15 46.88 -33.28
CA SER A 401 -14.89 47.27 -34.70
C SER A 401 -13.49 46.89 -35.22
N ASN A 402 -13.44 46.44 -36.47
CA ASN A 402 -12.25 46.13 -37.26
C ASN A 402 -11.52 47.40 -37.76
N LEU A 403 -10.24 47.27 -38.18
CA LEU A 403 -9.85 47.70 -39.52
C LEU A 403 -8.59 47.00 -40.08
N ASP A 404 -8.63 46.76 -41.39
CA ASP A 404 -7.57 46.22 -42.25
C ASP A 404 -6.35 47.14 -42.43
N SER A 405 -5.19 46.58 -42.79
CA SER A 405 -4.34 47.13 -43.87
C SER A 405 -3.18 46.21 -44.32
N HIS A 406 -3.04 46.12 -45.64
CA HIS A 406 -2.11 45.35 -46.46
C HIS A 406 -0.58 45.54 -46.23
N PHE A 407 0.17 44.45 -46.49
CA PHE A 407 1.38 44.28 -47.37
C PHE A 407 2.16 45.52 -47.90
N PRO A 408 3.49 45.43 -48.23
CA PRO A 408 4.17 44.22 -48.78
C PRO A 408 5.63 43.89 -48.35
N GLU A 409 6.11 42.74 -48.85
CA GLU A 409 7.52 42.32 -49.02
C GLU A 409 8.43 43.39 -49.66
N PRO A 410 9.76 43.24 -49.50
CA PRO A 410 10.57 43.13 -50.72
C PRO A 410 11.61 41.99 -50.72
N ARG A 411 11.73 41.31 -51.87
CA ARG A 411 12.80 40.34 -52.19
C ARG A 411 13.98 41.01 -52.89
N ILE A 412 15.20 40.75 -52.43
CA ILE A 412 16.47 40.72 -53.20
C ILE A 412 17.38 39.70 -52.48
N GLY A 413 18.14 38.79 -53.09
CA GLY A 413 18.34 38.47 -54.50
C GLY A 413 19.82 38.09 -54.77
N ALA A 414 20.03 36.99 -55.52
CA ALA A 414 21.32 36.54 -56.11
C ALA A 414 22.44 36.00 -55.17
N GLN A 415 23.37 35.13 -55.60
CA GLN A 415 23.42 34.05 -56.62
C GLN A 415 24.79 33.32 -56.51
N ARG A 416 24.92 32.14 -57.13
CA ARG A 416 26.18 31.44 -57.55
C ARG A 416 27.00 30.67 -56.49
N GLN A 417 27.73 29.61 -56.85
CA GLN A 417 27.59 28.54 -57.89
C GLN A 417 28.75 27.53 -57.71
N ASP A 418 28.59 26.33 -58.29
CA ASP A 418 29.66 25.39 -58.71
C ASP A 418 30.58 24.80 -57.60
N ASP A 419 31.16 23.60 -57.70
CA ASP A 419 30.86 22.40 -58.50
C ASP A 419 31.68 21.23 -57.91
N SER A 420 31.21 19.97 -58.08
CA SER A 420 32.05 18.77 -58.34
C SER A 420 31.27 17.48 -58.04
N GLN A 421 31.16 16.61 -59.05
CA GLN A 421 30.42 15.34 -59.00
C GLN A 421 31.39 14.14 -59.27
N PRO A 422 31.00 12.93 -59.73
CA PRO A 422 31.16 11.71 -58.91
C PRO A 422 31.98 10.55 -59.54
N LEU A 423 32.04 9.42 -58.83
CA LEU A 423 32.21 8.04 -59.33
C LEU A 423 31.27 7.15 -58.46
N SER A 424 30.34 6.29 -58.94
CA SER A 424 30.35 5.25 -59.99
C SER A 424 31.33 4.10 -59.65
N SER A 425 31.00 2.80 -59.69
CA SER A 425 29.85 2.02 -60.24
C SER A 425 29.59 0.79 -59.30
N SER A 426 28.76 -0.25 -59.53
CA SER A 426 28.09 -0.81 -60.73
C SER A 426 27.03 -1.87 -60.32
N ASP A 427 25.90 -1.91 -61.04
CA ASP A 427 25.20 -3.10 -61.65
C ASP A 427 24.92 -4.37 -60.79
N ILE A 428 23.80 -5.10 -60.95
CA ILE A 428 23.22 -5.65 -62.21
C ILE A 428 21.67 -5.73 -62.15
N MET A 429 21.04 -5.56 -63.31
CA MET A 429 19.60 -5.71 -63.58
C MET A 429 19.04 -7.14 -63.42
N ASN A 430 17.73 -7.27 -63.19
CA ASN A 430 16.88 -7.83 -64.26
C ASN A 430 15.41 -7.41 -64.19
N THR A 431 14.75 -7.43 -65.36
CA THR A 431 13.53 -6.67 -65.70
C THR A 431 12.29 -7.53 -65.98
N GLY A 432 11.09 -6.92 -65.86
CA GLY A 432 9.79 -7.45 -66.33
C GLY A 432 8.63 -6.84 -65.50
N VAL A 433 7.86 -5.79 -65.87
CA VAL A 433 7.18 -5.42 -67.16
C VAL A 433 6.11 -6.47 -67.51
N GLU A 434 4.80 -6.24 -67.75
CA GLU A 434 3.80 -5.12 -67.78
C GLU A 434 2.38 -5.82 -67.74
N ASP A 435 1.19 -5.23 -67.53
CA ASP A 435 0.65 -3.96 -66.96
C ASP A 435 -0.92 -4.09 -66.83
N SER A 436 -1.61 -3.13 -66.17
CA SER A 436 -3.08 -2.86 -66.26
C SER A 436 -4.05 -3.94 -65.70
N SER A 437 -5.30 -3.69 -65.24
CA SER A 437 -6.13 -2.46 -65.08
C SER A 437 -7.31 -2.68 -64.10
N LEU A 438 -7.79 -1.60 -63.47
CA LEU A 438 -9.12 -1.33 -62.85
C LEU A 438 -10.20 -2.44 -62.73
N GLY A 439 -10.82 -2.57 -61.54
CA GLY A 439 -12.13 -3.21 -61.35
C GLY A 439 -12.67 -3.31 -59.90
N PHE A 440 -13.71 -2.54 -59.56
CA PHE A 440 -14.65 -2.83 -58.44
C PHE A 440 -15.47 -4.12 -58.79
N ASN A 441 -16.10 -4.92 -57.91
CA ASN A 441 -16.52 -4.79 -56.51
C ASN A 441 -16.70 -6.22 -55.85
N PRO A 442 -17.41 -6.47 -54.72
CA PRO A 442 -16.98 -7.49 -53.75
C PRO A 442 -17.77 -8.84 -53.74
N THR A 443 -17.49 -9.62 -52.68
CA THR A 443 -18.28 -10.66 -51.98
C THR A 443 -17.96 -12.14 -52.20
N ASN A 444 -18.04 -12.88 -51.08
CA ASN A 444 -18.20 -14.33 -50.88
C ASN A 444 -16.97 -15.26 -50.90
N ASN A 445 -16.51 -15.57 -49.69
CA ASN A 445 -16.22 -16.91 -49.16
C ASN A 445 -15.94 -18.05 -50.16
N THR A 446 -14.69 -18.52 -50.23
CA THR A 446 -14.44 -19.96 -50.17
C THR A 446 -13.13 -20.25 -49.43
N GLN A 447 -13.23 -21.15 -48.46
CA GLN A 447 -12.19 -21.70 -47.61
C GLN A 447 -11.22 -22.59 -48.42
N LEU A 448 -9.92 -22.29 -48.39
CA LEU A 448 -8.88 -23.21 -48.88
C LEU A 448 -7.67 -23.25 -47.93
N GLN A 449 -7.57 -24.41 -47.27
CA GLN A 449 -6.38 -25.08 -46.75
C GLN A 449 -5.08 -24.27 -46.63
N ALA A 450 -4.68 -23.97 -45.40
CA ALA A 450 -3.27 -23.82 -45.04
C ALA A 450 -2.70 -25.20 -44.70
N ASP A 451 -1.59 -25.57 -45.34
CA ASP A 451 -0.92 -26.85 -45.08
C ASP A 451 -0.41 -26.96 -43.64
N SER A 452 -0.78 -28.07 -42.99
CA SER A 452 -0.27 -28.44 -41.67
C SER A 452 1.24 -28.66 -41.73
N ARG A 453 2.01 -27.87 -40.96
CA ARG A 453 3.29 -28.31 -40.43
C ARG A 453 3.11 -28.66 -38.96
N ASP A 454 3.49 -29.88 -38.61
CA ASP A 454 3.18 -30.49 -37.32
C ASP A 454 3.60 -29.64 -36.12
N THR A 455 2.60 -29.22 -35.34
CA THR A 455 2.79 -28.72 -33.99
C THR A 455 3.14 -29.88 -33.07
N LEU A 456 4.42 -30.00 -32.70
CA LEU A 456 4.78 -30.59 -31.41
C LEU A 456 4.26 -29.65 -30.32
N SER A 457 3.10 -29.99 -29.76
CA SER A 457 2.43 -29.24 -28.70
C SER A 457 3.34 -29.07 -27.50
N GLN A 458 4.01 -27.91 -27.41
CA GLN A 458 4.65 -27.51 -26.16
C GLN A 458 3.57 -27.36 -25.09
N PRO A 459 3.79 -27.83 -23.85
CA PRO A 459 2.89 -27.50 -22.75
C PRO A 459 2.77 -25.97 -22.65
N SER A 460 1.56 -25.47 -22.45
CA SER A 460 1.28 -24.03 -22.48
C SER A 460 2.02 -23.32 -21.35
N LEU A 461 3.20 -22.77 -21.67
CA LEU A 461 4.03 -22.00 -20.76
C LEU A 461 3.22 -20.85 -20.17
N VAL A 462 2.93 -20.94 -18.87
CA VAL A 462 2.18 -19.88 -18.17
C VAL A 462 3.11 -18.68 -17.99
N ARG A 463 2.67 -17.51 -18.46
CA ARG A 463 3.44 -16.25 -18.46
C ARG A 463 2.64 -15.18 -17.74
N ASP A 464 2.95 -15.00 -16.46
CA ASP A 464 2.24 -14.03 -15.62
C ASP A 464 3.16 -12.90 -15.17
N TYR A 465 2.60 -11.71 -14.92
CA TYR A 465 3.26 -10.66 -14.14
C TYR A 465 2.46 -10.32 -12.87
N LEU A 466 3.19 -10.05 -11.79
CA LEU A 466 2.70 -9.69 -10.46
C LEU A 466 3.31 -8.34 -10.08
N ILE A 467 2.45 -7.35 -9.85
CA ILE A 467 2.85 -6.07 -9.27
C ILE A 467 2.87 -6.20 -7.75
N ILE A 468 3.99 -5.85 -7.14
CA ILE A 468 4.20 -5.79 -5.69
C ILE A 468 4.11 -4.32 -5.25
N GLU A 469 3.15 -4.03 -4.36
CA GLU A 469 2.87 -2.69 -3.84
C GLU A 469 3.91 -2.21 -2.83
N VAL A 470 4.52 -3.14 -2.08
CA VAL A 470 5.51 -2.84 -1.04
C VAL A 470 6.86 -3.46 -1.40
N GLU A 471 7.85 -2.60 -1.71
CA GLU A 471 9.22 -2.99 -2.11
C GLU A 471 9.87 -4.07 -1.23
N PHE A 472 9.60 -4.07 0.09
CA PHE A 472 10.05 -5.08 1.05
C PHE A 472 9.64 -6.51 0.66
N ASP A 473 8.45 -6.68 0.09
CA ASP A 473 7.84 -7.98 -0.20
C ASP A 473 8.39 -8.63 -1.48
N ILE A 474 9.24 -7.94 -2.25
CA ILE A 474 9.88 -8.52 -3.44
C ILE A 474 10.72 -9.75 -3.08
N ILE A 475 11.56 -9.67 -2.04
CA ILE A 475 12.39 -10.81 -1.60
C ILE A 475 11.53 -11.95 -1.02
N PRO A 476 10.59 -11.71 -0.08
CA PRO A 476 9.60 -12.71 0.34
C PRO A 476 8.83 -13.37 -0.81
N THR A 477 8.40 -12.63 -1.83
CA THR A 477 7.71 -13.17 -3.02
C THR A 477 8.62 -14.11 -3.81
N ILE A 478 9.87 -13.74 -4.06
CA ILE A 478 10.85 -14.62 -4.75
C ILE A 478 11.06 -15.90 -3.94
N CYS A 479 11.26 -15.76 -2.63
CA CYS A 479 11.43 -16.90 -1.73
C CYS A 479 10.20 -17.82 -1.73
N HIS A 480 8.99 -17.25 -1.65
CA HIS A 480 7.74 -18.00 -1.69
C HIS A 480 7.59 -18.79 -3.00
N LEU A 481 7.80 -18.13 -4.15
CA LEU A 481 7.72 -18.78 -5.45
C LEU A 481 8.78 -19.89 -5.61
N ALA A 482 10.00 -19.70 -5.09
CA ALA A 482 11.07 -20.68 -5.17
C ALA A 482 11.00 -21.83 -4.15
N ARG A 483 10.17 -21.71 -3.10
CA ARG A 483 10.01 -22.71 -2.02
C ARG A 483 8.95 -23.78 -2.33
N ARG A 484 8.12 -23.60 -3.37
CA ARG A 484 7.01 -24.51 -3.70
C ARG A 484 7.49 -25.94 -3.95
N GLU A 485 6.79 -26.91 -3.38
CA GLU A 485 7.24 -28.32 -3.31
C GLU A 485 7.41 -28.98 -4.68
N TYR A 486 6.54 -28.63 -5.65
CA TYR A 486 6.57 -29.13 -7.02
C TYR A 486 7.56 -28.39 -7.95
N ILE A 487 8.30 -27.41 -7.44
CA ILE A 487 9.31 -26.65 -8.18
C ILE A 487 10.68 -27.08 -7.66
N SER A 488 11.59 -27.50 -8.54
CA SER A 488 12.94 -27.95 -8.18
C SER A 488 13.99 -26.90 -8.56
N ASN A 489 14.12 -26.61 -9.86
CA ASN A 489 15.14 -25.73 -10.41
C ASN A 489 14.53 -24.40 -10.81
N VAL A 490 14.99 -23.34 -10.17
CA VAL A 490 14.52 -21.96 -10.38
C VAL A 490 15.66 -21.10 -10.87
N ILE A 491 15.39 -20.27 -11.88
CA ILE A 491 16.30 -19.21 -12.32
C ILE A 491 15.61 -17.85 -12.12
N CYS A 492 16.30 -16.93 -11.44
CA CYS A 492 15.80 -15.61 -11.13
C CYS A 492 16.73 -14.56 -11.74
N PHE A 493 16.23 -13.86 -12.75
CA PHE A 493 16.92 -12.75 -13.41
C PHE A 493 16.68 -11.47 -12.62
N VAL A 494 17.76 -10.83 -12.22
CA VAL A 494 17.74 -9.64 -11.34
C VAL A 494 18.51 -8.51 -12.01
N ARG A 495 17.98 -7.28 -11.98
CA ARG A 495 18.65 -6.13 -12.62
C ARG A 495 20.03 -5.80 -12.08
N CYS A 496 20.35 -6.19 -10.84
CA CYS A 496 21.71 -6.05 -10.32
C CYS A 496 22.10 -7.27 -9.50
N LEU A 497 22.82 -8.20 -10.15
CA LEU A 497 23.30 -9.41 -9.50
C LEU A 497 24.30 -9.10 -8.37
N ASP A 498 25.13 -8.08 -8.52
CA ASP A 498 26.07 -7.64 -7.46
C ASP A 498 25.37 -7.15 -6.20
N THR A 499 24.20 -6.52 -6.35
CA THR A 499 23.43 -6.01 -5.21
C THR A 499 22.64 -7.15 -4.57
N THR A 500 21.75 -7.82 -5.31
CA THR A 500 20.92 -8.92 -4.77
C THR A 500 21.76 -10.12 -4.30
N GLY A 501 22.88 -10.41 -4.96
CA GLY A 501 23.78 -11.51 -4.59
C GLY A 501 24.37 -11.40 -3.19
N THR A 502 24.45 -10.21 -2.60
CA THR A 502 24.91 -10.02 -1.21
C THR A 502 23.91 -10.50 -0.16
N LEU A 503 22.65 -10.72 -0.54
CA LEU A 503 21.58 -11.22 0.33
C LEU A 503 21.43 -12.75 0.29
N ILE A 504 22.21 -13.45 -0.53
CA ILE A 504 22.10 -14.90 -0.73
C ILE A 504 22.09 -15.66 0.61
N GLU A 505 22.98 -15.34 1.54
CA GLU A 505 23.04 -16.02 2.85
C GLU A 505 21.79 -15.77 3.70
N LEU A 506 21.18 -14.57 3.62
CA LEU A 506 19.92 -14.29 4.31
C LEU A 506 18.71 -14.96 3.63
N MET A 507 18.73 -15.10 2.30
CA MET A 507 17.67 -15.76 1.55
C MET A 507 17.65 -17.28 1.77
N LYS A 508 18.82 -17.90 2.04
CA LYS A 508 18.91 -19.33 2.39
C LYS A 508 18.10 -19.69 3.64
N GLU A 509 18.10 -18.81 4.65
CA GLU A 509 17.30 -18.95 5.88
C GLU A 509 15.78 -19.00 5.59
N VAL A 510 15.32 -18.42 4.46
CA VAL A 510 13.91 -18.38 4.08
C VAL A 510 13.48 -19.61 3.26
N ILE A 511 14.31 -20.04 2.29
CA ILE A 511 13.91 -21.11 1.34
C ILE A 511 14.44 -22.50 1.67
N SER A 512 15.38 -22.64 2.62
CA SER A 512 16.00 -23.93 2.99
C SER A 512 16.58 -24.74 1.81
N ARG A 513 17.01 -24.06 0.75
CA ARG A 513 17.55 -24.63 -0.50
C ARG A 513 18.83 -23.92 -0.93
N PRO A 514 19.70 -24.56 -1.74
CA PRO A 514 20.90 -23.91 -2.27
C PRO A 514 20.54 -22.71 -3.16
N ILE A 515 21.20 -21.58 -2.92
CA ILE A 515 21.12 -20.38 -3.76
C ILE A 515 22.53 -20.07 -4.27
N TYR A 516 22.66 -19.79 -5.56
CA TYR A 516 23.93 -19.44 -6.20
C TYR A 516 23.79 -18.22 -7.11
N ALA A 517 24.79 -17.35 -7.17
CA ALA A 517 24.92 -16.32 -8.20
C ALA A 517 25.67 -16.89 -9.42
N VAL A 518 25.12 -16.72 -10.62
CA VAL A 518 25.76 -17.06 -11.89
C VAL A 518 26.17 -15.77 -12.59
N ARG A 519 27.49 -15.61 -12.78
CA ARG A 519 28.10 -14.42 -13.38
C ARG A 519 28.60 -14.75 -14.77
N ASP A 520 28.45 -13.80 -15.70
CA ASP A 520 28.98 -13.96 -17.05
C ASP A 520 30.51 -14.05 -17.05
N GLY A 521 31.06 -14.77 -18.04
CA GLY A 521 32.47 -15.12 -18.12
C GLY A 521 32.99 -16.11 -17.08
N ILE A 522 32.18 -16.52 -16.08
CA ILE A 522 32.58 -17.49 -15.04
C ILE A 522 31.95 -18.87 -15.33
N PRO A 523 32.75 -19.93 -15.55
CA PRO A 523 32.24 -21.27 -15.79
C PRO A 523 31.34 -21.79 -14.67
N ILE A 524 30.32 -22.59 -15.01
CA ILE A 524 29.36 -23.10 -14.01
C ILE A 524 30.06 -24.09 -13.09
N SER A 525 30.05 -23.80 -11.79
CA SER A 525 30.74 -24.61 -10.77
C SER A 525 30.14 -26.02 -10.62
N MET A 526 30.96 -26.96 -10.14
CA MET A 526 30.50 -28.32 -9.85
C MET A 526 29.42 -28.37 -8.76
N ALA A 527 29.39 -27.39 -7.85
CA ALA A 527 28.32 -27.27 -6.84
C ALA A 527 26.97 -26.97 -7.50
N ILE A 528 26.93 -26.00 -8.43
CA ILE A 528 25.72 -25.67 -9.20
C ILE A 528 25.27 -26.89 -10.02
N LYS A 529 26.19 -27.54 -10.73
CA LYS A 529 25.91 -28.74 -11.54
C LYS A 529 25.30 -29.87 -10.70
N LYS A 530 25.85 -30.13 -9.50
CA LYS A 530 25.33 -31.12 -8.55
C LYS A 530 23.96 -30.73 -7.98
N SER A 531 23.74 -29.46 -7.67
CA SER A 531 22.44 -28.99 -7.17
C SER A 531 21.33 -29.04 -8.24
N LEU A 532 21.62 -28.68 -9.49
CA LEU A 532 20.67 -28.81 -10.61
C LEU A 532 20.26 -30.27 -10.92
N GLN A 533 21.08 -31.24 -10.47
CA GLN A 533 20.82 -32.67 -10.56
C GLN A 533 20.22 -33.26 -9.27
N SER A 534 20.07 -32.47 -8.21
CA SER A 534 19.49 -32.89 -6.94
C SER A 534 17.96 -32.89 -7.03
N PRO A 535 17.25 -33.85 -6.41
CA PRO A 535 15.79 -33.76 -6.27
C PRO A 535 15.33 -32.51 -5.47
N SER A 536 16.21 -31.93 -4.65
CA SER A 536 15.95 -30.66 -3.96
C SER A 536 16.13 -29.40 -4.82
N GLY A 537 16.76 -29.54 -6.00
CA GLY A 537 17.10 -28.47 -6.93
C GLY A 537 17.90 -27.31 -6.33
N CYS A 538 17.76 -26.12 -6.92
CA CYS A 538 18.34 -24.86 -6.44
C CYS A 538 17.70 -23.62 -7.07
N LEU A 539 17.95 -22.46 -6.45
CA LEU A 539 17.70 -21.14 -7.00
C LEU A 539 19.00 -20.54 -7.57
N LEU A 540 19.01 -20.21 -8.85
CA LEU A 540 20.09 -19.45 -9.49
C LEU A 540 19.70 -17.99 -9.62
N LEU A 541 20.55 -17.08 -9.16
CA LEU A 541 20.44 -15.64 -9.42
C LEU A 541 21.34 -15.28 -10.62
N CYS A 542 20.76 -14.66 -11.64
CA CYS A 542 21.45 -14.26 -12.87
C CYS A 542 21.24 -12.76 -13.13
N ASP A 543 22.17 -12.11 -13.84
CA ASP A 543 21.98 -10.73 -14.27
C ASP A 543 20.94 -10.66 -15.40
N MET A 544 19.96 -9.76 -15.27
CA MET A 544 18.86 -9.60 -16.24
C MET A 544 19.31 -9.00 -17.58
N SER A 545 20.43 -8.28 -17.63
CA SER A 545 20.92 -7.64 -18.86
C SER A 545 21.69 -8.60 -19.78
N LEU A 546 21.88 -9.86 -19.38
CA LEU A 546 22.76 -10.83 -20.02
C LEU A 546 21.99 -12.09 -20.44
N LYS A 547 22.37 -12.67 -21.58
CA LYS A 547 21.78 -13.91 -22.11
C LYS A 547 21.99 -15.10 -21.17
N VAL A 548 21.13 -16.11 -21.28
CA VAL A 548 21.27 -17.37 -20.54
C VAL A 548 22.63 -18.02 -20.84
N HIS A 549 23.40 -18.26 -19.78
CA HIS A 549 24.71 -18.91 -19.85
C HIS A 549 24.62 -20.25 -20.61
N PRO A 550 25.49 -20.54 -21.60
CA PRO A 550 25.34 -21.70 -22.49
C PRO A 550 25.18 -23.05 -21.76
N GLU A 551 25.92 -23.29 -20.68
CA GLU A 551 25.83 -24.52 -19.88
C GLU A 551 24.49 -24.72 -19.13
N LEU A 552 23.67 -23.66 -19.01
CA LEU A 552 22.35 -23.72 -18.39
C LEU A 552 21.23 -23.96 -19.44
N ARG A 553 21.45 -23.60 -20.71
CA ARG A 553 20.45 -23.77 -21.79
C ARG A 553 20.04 -25.22 -22.03
N SER A 554 20.87 -26.18 -21.65
CA SER A 554 20.59 -27.62 -21.78
C SER A 554 20.09 -28.25 -20.48
N ARG A 555 19.63 -27.45 -19.50
CA ARG A 555 19.18 -27.92 -18.18
C ARG A 555 17.68 -27.66 -18.00
N PRO A 556 16.94 -28.57 -17.34
CA PRO A 556 15.55 -28.34 -17.02
C PRO A 556 15.41 -27.32 -15.88
N PHE A 557 14.57 -26.32 -16.11
CA PHE A 557 14.12 -25.36 -15.09
C PHE A 557 12.60 -25.38 -15.05
N ASP A 558 12.01 -25.49 -13.87
CA ASP A 558 10.56 -25.53 -13.72
C ASP A 558 9.96 -24.12 -13.75
N LEU A 559 10.72 -23.14 -13.23
CA LEU A 559 10.31 -21.76 -13.03
C LEU A 559 11.41 -20.76 -13.41
N VAL A 560 11.03 -19.75 -14.20
CA VAL A 560 11.78 -18.50 -14.40
C VAL A 560 11.09 -17.39 -13.59
N ILE A 561 11.88 -16.57 -12.90
CA ILE A 561 11.46 -15.34 -12.22
C ILE A 561 12.23 -14.16 -12.80
N HIS A 562 11.56 -13.07 -13.12
CA HIS A 562 12.19 -11.79 -13.44
C HIS A 562 11.90 -10.77 -12.33
N ILE A 563 12.89 -10.03 -11.83
CA ILE A 563 12.68 -8.87 -10.96
C ILE A 563 12.81 -7.59 -11.79
N GLY A 564 11.68 -7.07 -12.24
CA GLY A 564 11.57 -6.01 -13.23
C GLY A 564 11.52 -6.53 -14.67
N TRP A 565 11.37 -5.60 -15.63
CA TRP A 565 11.33 -5.91 -17.07
C TRP A 565 12.73 -5.82 -17.72
N PRO A 566 13.15 -6.79 -18.56
CA PRO A 566 14.39 -6.70 -19.34
C PRO A 566 14.31 -5.58 -20.39
N GLU A 567 15.40 -4.84 -20.60
CA GLU A 567 15.45 -3.70 -21.54
C GLU A 567 15.28 -4.07 -23.02
N LYS A 568 15.20 -5.37 -23.36
CA LYS A 568 15.12 -5.88 -24.74
C LYS A 568 14.31 -7.18 -24.79
N ASP A 569 13.28 -7.22 -25.63
CA ASP A 569 12.47 -8.41 -25.90
C ASP A 569 13.31 -9.67 -26.22
N SER A 570 14.40 -9.49 -26.98
CA SER A 570 15.30 -10.59 -27.36
C SER A 570 16.03 -11.24 -26.18
N ILE A 571 16.21 -10.52 -25.06
CA ILE A 571 16.77 -11.04 -23.81
C ILE A 571 15.68 -11.84 -23.07
N TYR A 572 14.48 -11.28 -22.94
CA TYR A 572 13.33 -11.97 -22.36
C TYR A 572 12.98 -13.29 -23.09
N ILE A 573 13.03 -13.28 -24.42
CA ILE A 573 12.85 -14.50 -25.24
C ILE A 573 13.95 -15.53 -24.92
N ASP A 574 15.21 -15.12 -24.84
CA ASP A 574 16.33 -16.01 -24.51
C ASP A 574 16.18 -16.62 -23.10
N HIS A 575 15.69 -15.85 -22.13
CA HIS A 575 15.41 -16.29 -20.75
C HIS A 575 14.26 -17.31 -20.65
N THR A 576 13.30 -17.25 -21.57
CA THR A 576 12.09 -18.09 -21.55
C THR A 576 12.17 -19.30 -22.49
N GLN A 577 13.21 -19.40 -23.31
CA GLN A 577 13.51 -20.58 -24.16
C GLN A 577 14.33 -21.66 -23.41
N LEU A 578 13.95 -21.95 -22.17
CA LEU A 578 14.59 -22.99 -21.35
C LEU A 578 13.87 -24.34 -21.45
N PRO A 579 14.58 -25.48 -21.53
CA PRO A 579 13.97 -26.81 -21.52
C PRO A 579 13.14 -27.05 -20.25
N GLY A 580 11.98 -27.69 -20.40
CA GLY A 580 11.12 -28.07 -19.28
C GLY A 580 10.39 -26.91 -18.59
N LEU A 581 10.53 -25.67 -19.06
CA LEU A 581 9.93 -24.51 -18.44
C LEU A 581 8.40 -24.57 -18.43
N GLN A 582 7.82 -24.67 -17.24
CA GLN A 582 6.36 -24.72 -17.04
C GLN A 582 5.78 -23.35 -16.76
N LYS A 583 6.50 -22.51 -16.01
CA LYS A 583 6.04 -21.17 -15.64
C LYS A 583 7.13 -20.10 -15.72
N ASN A 584 6.74 -18.92 -16.18
CA ASN A 584 7.49 -17.67 -16.02
C ASN A 584 6.65 -16.70 -15.18
N ASN A 585 7.25 -16.08 -14.17
CA ASN A 585 6.65 -14.96 -13.42
C ASN A 585 7.54 -13.72 -13.53
N ILE A 586 6.94 -12.57 -13.79
CA ILE A 586 7.61 -11.26 -13.69
C ILE A 586 7.12 -10.55 -12.44
N ILE A 587 8.03 -10.22 -11.54
CA ILE A 587 7.75 -9.43 -10.34
C ILE A 587 8.13 -7.99 -10.66
N LEU A 588 7.14 -7.12 -10.75
CA LEU A 588 7.32 -5.67 -10.92
C LEU A 588 7.07 -4.99 -9.58
N SER A 589 7.81 -3.94 -9.24
CA SER A 589 7.41 -3.08 -8.13
C SER A 589 6.44 -2.01 -8.63
N ARG A 590 5.52 -1.55 -7.78
CA ARG A 590 4.62 -0.44 -8.12
C ARG A 590 5.38 0.81 -8.58
N LYS A 591 6.59 1.05 -8.04
CA LYS A 591 7.44 2.18 -8.44
C LYS A 591 8.06 2.03 -9.81
N GLU A 592 8.32 0.81 -10.25
CA GLU A 592 8.75 0.56 -11.62
C GLU A 592 7.63 0.90 -12.59
N VAL A 593 6.43 0.37 -12.33
CA VAL A 593 5.23 0.58 -13.16
C VAL A 593 4.92 2.08 -13.30
N ASN A 594 4.83 2.80 -12.18
CA ASN A 594 4.54 4.24 -12.15
C ASN A 594 5.73 5.12 -12.59
N GLY A 595 6.95 4.57 -12.65
CA GLY A 595 8.18 5.31 -12.99
C GLY A 595 8.55 5.22 -14.47
N SER A 596 8.13 4.13 -15.14
CA SER A 596 7.93 4.11 -16.59
C SER A 596 6.65 4.86 -16.95
N SER A 597 6.46 5.18 -18.23
CA SER A 597 5.10 5.39 -18.75
C SER A 597 4.33 4.08 -18.55
N GLU A 598 3.43 4.03 -17.57
CA GLU A 598 2.73 2.81 -17.12
C GLU A 598 2.08 2.08 -18.31
N SER A 599 1.42 2.85 -19.18
CA SER A 599 0.82 2.37 -20.44
C SER A 599 1.82 1.68 -21.37
N LEU A 600 3.05 2.17 -21.48
CA LEU A 600 4.08 1.60 -22.36
C LEU A 600 4.61 0.27 -21.82
N LEU A 601 4.94 0.21 -20.52
CA LEU A 601 5.43 -1.03 -19.90
C LEU A 601 4.36 -2.13 -19.96
N LEU A 602 3.11 -1.81 -19.59
CA LEU A 602 2.01 -2.79 -19.63
C LEU A 602 1.70 -3.24 -21.08
N SER A 603 1.80 -2.32 -22.06
CA SER A 603 1.67 -2.67 -23.49
C SER A 603 2.79 -3.60 -23.98
N GLU A 604 4.04 -3.41 -23.55
CA GLU A 604 5.15 -4.30 -23.89
C GLU A 604 4.98 -5.70 -23.30
N LEU A 605 4.56 -5.79 -22.03
CA LEU A 605 4.25 -7.08 -21.39
C LEU A 605 3.15 -7.83 -22.16
N HIS A 606 2.07 -7.12 -22.50
CA HIS A 606 0.96 -7.69 -23.29
C HIS A 606 1.41 -8.11 -24.70
N ARG A 607 2.22 -7.30 -25.40
CA ARG A 607 2.84 -7.66 -26.70
C ARG A 607 3.63 -8.97 -26.64
N MET A 608 4.26 -9.24 -25.48
CA MET A 608 5.06 -10.43 -25.25
C MET A 608 4.27 -11.65 -24.73
N GLY A 609 2.94 -11.52 -24.69
CA GLY A 609 2.01 -12.58 -24.26
C GLY A 609 2.13 -12.87 -22.76
N LEU A 610 2.33 -11.83 -21.94
CA LEU A 610 2.22 -11.91 -20.48
C LEU A 610 0.87 -11.39 -20.02
N SER A 611 0.19 -12.19 -19.19
CA SER A 611 -1.05 -11.81 -18.52
C SER A 611 -0.75 -11.24 -17.13
N ALA A 612 -1.61 -10.36 -16.61
CA ALA A 612 -1.60 -10.07 -15.18
C ALA A 612 -1.94 -11.36 -14.40
N VAL A 613 -1.31 -11.60 -13.25
CA VAL A 613 -1.84 -12.59 -12.29
C VAL A 613 -3.27 -12.22 -11.92
N ASN A 614 -4.12 -13.23 -11.67
CA ASN A 614 -5.52 -12.97 -11.33
C ASN A 614 -5.64 -12.06 -10.08
N PRO A 615 -6.72 -11.28 -9.95
CA PRO A 615 -6.78 -10.19 -8.99
C PRO A 615 -6.76 -10.69 -7.53
N ALA A 616 -7.42 -11.81 -7.26
CA ALA A 616 -7.37 -12.47 -5.95
C ALA A 616 -5.93 -12.84 -5.56
N THR A 617 -5.16 -13.41 -6.49
CA THR A 617 -3.74 -13.72 -6.28
C THR A 617 -2.92 -12.44 -6.05
N LYS A 618 -3.13 -11.39 -6.85
CA LYS A 618 -2.49 -10.07 -6.63
C LYS A 618 -2.75 -9.55 -5.21
N ARG A 619 -3.99 -9.67 -4.72
CA ARG A 619 -4.40 -9.28 -3.36
C ARG A 619 -3.71 -10.14 -2.30
N ASP A 620 -3.68 -11.46 -2.44
CA ASP A 620 -3.09 -12.37 -1.45
C ASP A 620 -1.56 -12.21 -1.29
N PHE A 621 -0.84 -11.87 -2.36
CA PHE A 621 0.57 -11.46 -2.26
C PHE A 621 0.74 -10.11 -1.55
N ASN A 622 -0.08 -9.10 -1.89
CA ASN A 622 0.12 -7.72 -1.41
C ASN A 622 -0.49 -7.40 -0.04
N ARG A 623 -1.41 -8.23 0.46
CA ARG A 623 -1.94 -8.17 1.83
C ARG A 623 -0.81 -8.11 2.85
N GLN A 624 -0.89 -7.16 3.79
CA GLN A 624 0.07 -7.08 4.92
C GLN A 624 -0.43 -7.81 6.17
N THR A 625 -1.70 -8.18 6.19
CA THR A 625 -2.35 -8.90 7.29
C THR A 625 -1.86 -10.34 7.42
N GLY A 626 -2.31 -11.00 8.49
CA GLY A 626 -2.06 -12.42 8.73
C GLY A 626 -2.68 -13.41 7.74
N GLN A 627 -3.35 -12.95 6.68
CA GLN A 627 -3.92 -13.76 5.60
C GLN A 627 -3.05 -13.81 4.33
N SER A 628 -1.95 -13.06 4.27
CA SER A 628 -1.09 -13.02 3.09
C SER A 628 -0.43 -14.36 2.77
N ILE A 629 -0.39 -14.72 1.49
CA ILE A 629 0.24 -15.96 1.01
C ILE A 629 1.77 -15.99 1.27
N ILE A 630 2.39 -14.82 1.44
CA ILE A 630 3.81 -14.65 1.75
C ILE A 630 4.08 -14.30 3.22
N LYS A 631 3.09 -14.39 4.12
CA LYS A 631 3.21 -14.06 5.55
C LYS A 631 4.40 -14.75 6.22
N THR A 632 4.59 -16.04 5.95
CA THR A 632 5.65 -16.86 6.56
C THR A 632 7.02 -16.40 6.08
N GLU A 633 7.20 -16.25 4.78
CA GLU A 633 8.43 -15.74 4.17
C GLU A 633 8.74 -14.32 4.65
N ARG A 634 7.73 -13.43 4.74
CA ARG A 634 7.84 -12.07 5.26
C ARG A 634 8.30 -12.05 6.73
N LEU A 635 7.82 -12.97 7.56
CA LEU A 635 8.22 -13.10 8.96
C LEU A 635 9.66 -13.62 9.10
N VAL A 636 10.01 -14.70 8.38
CA VAL A 636 11.36 -15.28 8.41
C VAL A 636 12.38 -14.30 7.85
N TRP A 637 12.07 -13.61 6.74
CA TRP A 637 12.91 -12.57 6.14
C TRP A 637 13.17 -11.41 7.10
N ARG A 638 12.14 -10.93 7.80
CA ARG A 638 12.27 -9.89 8.83
C ARG A 638 13.17 -10.33 9.99
N ASN A 639 13.07 -11.59 10.41
CA ASN A 639 13.93 -12.16 11.45
C ASN A 639 15.38 -12.33 10.97
N ALA A 640 15.58 -12.79 9.73
CA ALA A 640 16.91 -12.90 9.11
C ALA A 640 17.60 -11.52 9.01
N LEU A 641 16.87 -10.47 8.62
CA LEU A 641 17.36 -9.08 8.59
C LEU A 641 17.68 -8.50 9.97
N ALA A 642 17.00 -8.96 11.04
CA ALA A 642 17.31 -8.56 12.41
C ALA A 642 18.58 -9.24 12.98
N SER A 643 19.06 -10.33 12.35
CA SER A 643 20.26 -11.07 12.79
C SER A 643 21.53 -10.19 12.81
N THR A 644 22.57 -10.64 13.52
CA THR A 644 23.89 -10.01 13.48
C THR A 644 24.55 -10.15 12.11
N LEU A 645 24.40 -11.31 11.47
CA LEU A 645 24.90 -11.64 10.13
C LEU A 645 24.41 -10.64 9.07
N ALA A 646 23.14 -10.22 9.15
CA ALA A 646 22.56 -9.26 8.21
C ALA A 646 23.31 -7.92 8.14
N THR A 647 24.03 -7.50 9.18
CA THR A 647 24.83 -6.25 9.16
C THR A 647 25.84 -6.24 8.01
N ALA A 648 26.50 -7.38 7.75
CA ALA A 648 27.49 -7.48 6.68
C ALA A 648 26.82 -7.53 5.30
N CYS A 649 25.76 -8.33 5.16
CA CYS A 649 24.99 -8.47 3.92
C CYS A 649 24.33 -7.15 3.50
N VAL A 650 23.61 -6.48 4.39
CA VAL A 650 22.93 -5.20 4.13
C VAL A 650 23.93 -4.09 3.81
N ARG A 651 25.07 -4.03 4.49
CA ARG A 651 26.16 -3.09 4.16
C ARG A 651 26.70 -3.34 2.75
N SER A 652 26.91 -4.60 2.39
CA SER A 652 27.42 -4.98 1.07
C SER A 652 26.40 -4.66 -0.03
N TYR A 653 25.12 -4.93 0.22
CA TYR A 653 24.00 -4.53 -0.66
C TYR A 653 23.99 -3.02 -0.89
N TYR A 654 24.04 -2.24 0.19
CA TYR A 654 24.02 -0.78 0.16
C TYR A 654 25.21 -0.20 -0.66
N MET A 655 26.41 -0.73 -0.45
CA MET A 655 27.60 -0.36 -1.22
C MET A 655 27.48 -0.78 -2.69
N ALA A 656 26.97 -1.98 -3.00
CA ALA A 656 26.77 -2.43 -4.37
C ALA A 656 25.75 -1.54 -5.12
N TRP A 657 24.67 -1.14 -4.44
CA TRP A 657 23.64 -0.24 -4.98
C TRP A 657 24.20 1.15 -5.32
N ILE A 658 24.95 1.77 -4.38
CA ILE A 658 25.60 3.07 -4.63
C ILE A 658 26.60 2.97 -5.78
N THR A 659 27.43 1.92 -5.79
CA THR A 659 28.43 1.71 -6.86
C THR A 659 27.75 1.65 -8.23
N ARG A 660 26.67 0.88 -8.37
CA ARG A 660 25.91 0.75 -9.63
C ARG A 660 25.34 2.08 -10.12
N HIS A 661 24.76 2.88 -9.23
CA HIS A 661 24.05 4.09 -9.63
C HIS A 661 24.91 5.36 -9.66
N PHE A 662 26.10 5.34 -9.06
CA PHE A 662 27.04 6.46 -9.09
C PHE A 662 28.22 6.28 -10.06
N SER A 663 28.53 5.04 -10.46
CA SER A 663 29.70 4.71 -11.28
C SER A 663 29.41 3.62 -12.31
N GLY A 664 30.27 3.50 -13.32
CA GLY A 664 30.12 2.52 -14.40
C GLY A 664 28.95 2.83 -15.35
N SER A 665 28.53 1.80 -16.10
CA SER A 665 27.54 1.90 -17.20
C SER A 665 26.11 2.22 -16.74
N HIS A 666 25.78 1.98 -15.47
CA HIS A 666 24.44 2.19 -14.91
C HIS A 666 24.33 3.48 -14.08
N LYS A 667 25.35 4.35 -14.16
CA LYS A 667 25.37 5.66 -13.51
C LYS A 667 24.16 6.49 -13.92
N ARG A 668 23.40 6.99 -12.95
CA ARG A 668 22.34 7.97 -13.21
C ARG A 668 22.97 9.33 -13.54
N GLN A 669 22.62 9.88 -14.71
CA GLN A 669 23.06 11.21 -15.10
C GLN A 669 22.46 12.27 -14.16
N GLY A 670 23.20 13.35 -13.91
CA GLY A 670 22.78 14.44 -13.02
C GLY A 670 22.88 14.14 -11.51
N TRP A 671 22.92 12.89 -11.06
CA TRP A 671 23.01 12.56 -9.63
C TRP A 671 24.36 12.99 -9.03
N THR A 672 24.32 13.77 -7.96
CA THR A 672 25.47 14.08 -7.12
C THR A 672 25.74 12.96 -6.10
N SER A 673 26.85 13.05 -5.38
CA SER A 673 27.16 12.16 -4.25
C SER A 673 26.09 12.20 -3.15
N ILE A 674 25.39 13.34 -3.02
CA ILE A 674 24.32 13.53 -2.05
C ILE A 674 23.05 12.82 -2.52
N ASP A 675 22.69 12.97 -3.79
CA ASP A 675 21.48 12.38 -4.36
C ASP A 675 21.53 10.85 -4.34
N VAL A 676 22.66 10.26 -4.78
CA VAL A 676 22.79 8.80 -4.79
C VAL A 676 22.76 8.20 -3.38
N VAL A 677 23.35 8.87 -2.38
CA VAL A 677 23.31 8.40 -0.99
C VAL A 677 21.92 8.57 -0.39
N ASN A 678 21.23 9.68 -0.64
CA ASN A 678 19.85 9.87 -0.23
C ASN A 678 18.93 8.80 -0.83
N GLN A 679 19.12 8.48 -2.11
CA GLN A 679 18.30 7.49 -2.79
C GLN A 679 18.67 6.05 -2.39
N ALA A 680 19.94 5.77 -2.07
CA ALA A 680 20.36 4.51 -1.45
C ALA A 680 19.76 4.34 -0.05
N ASN A 681 19.74 5.41 0.76
CA ASN A 681 19.11 5.44 2.08
C ASN A 681 17.59 5.22 1.98
N LYS A 682 16.92 5.79 0.97
CA LYS A 682 15.51 5.54 0.69
C LYS A 682 15.27 4.09 0.27
N HIS A 683 16.04 3.58 -0.69
CA HIS A 683 15.96 2.22 -1.20
C HIS A 683 16.19 1.15 -0.11
N ILE A 684 17.22 1.30 0.72
CA ILE A 684 17.54 0.34 1.78
C ILE A 684 16.47 0.32 2.89
N LYS A 685 15.83 1.48 3.14
CA LYS A 685 14.71 1.61 4.07
C LYS A 685 13.47 0.89 3.54
N GLU A 686 13.21 0.98 2.24
CA GLU A 686 12.00 0.43 1.62
C GLU A 686 12.11 -1.07 1.32
N VAL A 687 13.26 -1.53 0.80
CA VAL A 687 13.46 -2.95 0.41
C VAL A 687 13.89 -3.83 1.58
N LEU A 688 14.63 -3.31 2.56
CA LEU A 688 15.20 -4.11 3.66
C LEU A 688 14.76 -3.66 5.06
N LEU A 689 13.82 -2.70 5.16
CA LEU A 689 13.38 -2.07 6.42
C LEU A 689 14.52 -1.48 7.27
N HIS A 690 15.71 -1.30 6.71
CA HIS A 690 16.89 -0.87 7.48
C HIS A 690 16.80 0.64 7.76
N GLY A 691 16.92 1.02 9.03
CA GLY A 691 16.58 2.37 9.49
C GLY A 691 15.17 2.48 10.12
N HIS A 692 14.32 1.46 9.98
CA HIS A 692 13.21 1.20 10.89
C HIS A 692 13.55 0.05 11.81
N GLY A 693 12.96 0.03 12.99
CA GLY A 693 12.94 -1.12 13.88
C GLY A 693 11.61 -1.24 14.58
N LYS A 694 11.57 -2.04 15.66
CA LYS A 694 10.35 -2.75 16.09
C LYS A 694 9.13 -1.86 16.39
N GLN A 695 9.34 -0.55 16.61
CA GLN A 695 8.32 0.49 16.79
C GLN A 695 8.73 1.80 16.09
N GLY A 696 9.19 1.73 14.82
CA GLY A 696 9.65 2.92 14.08
C GLY A 696 11.09 3.35 14.39
N ASN A 697 11.60 3.11 15.61
CA ASN A 697 13.00 3.33 16.00
C ASN A 697 13.95 2.28 15.36
N PRO A 698 15.04 2.67 14.66
CA PRO A 698 15.86 1.82 13.78
C PRO A 698 16.32 0.45 14.34
N VAL A 699 16.16 -0.65 13.57
CA VAL A 699 16.76 -1.98 13.84
C VAL A 699 18.27 -1.83 13.96
N ARG A 700 18.84 -1.07 13.02
CA ARG A 700 20.18 -0.46 13.06
C ARG A 700 20.11 0.88 12.32
N GLY A 701 21.02 1.80 12.63
CA GLY A 701 21.13 3.09 11.95
C GLY A 701 21.48 2.95 10.45
N ARG A 702 21.75 4.08 9.76
CA ARG A 702 22.16 4.04 8.34
C ARG A 702 23.38 3.10 8.17
N PRO A 703 23.41 2.21 7.15
CA PRO A 703 24.56 1.34 6.91
C PRO A 703 25.84 2.16 6.79
N SER A 704 26.89 1.74 7.50
CA SER A 704 28.20 2.41 7.46
C SER A 704 29.09 1.86 6.36
N VAL A 705 29.84 2.74 5.69
CA VAL A 705 30.83 2.38 4.66
C VAL A 705 32.26 2.63 5.16
N THR A 706 33.27 2.04 4.52
CA THR A 706 34.67 2.30 4.90
C THR A 706 35.17 3.63 4.31
N MET A 707 36.14 4.27 4.95
CA MET A 707 36.70 5.54 4.45
C MET A 707 37.36 5.39 3.06
N GLY A 708 37.97 4.23 2.77
CA GLY A 708 38.50 3.91 1.45
C GLY A 708 37.41 3.85 0.36
N TYR A 709 36.20 3.40 0.69
CA TYR A 709 35.07 3.39 -0.24
C TYR A 709 34.55 4.81 -0.53
N VAL A 710 34.45 5.65 0.50
CA VAL A 710 34.11 7.08 0.36
C VAL A 710 35.10 7.76 -0.58
N SER A 711 36.40 7.58 -0.34
CA SER A 711 37.48 8.20 -1.10
C SER A 711 37.52 7.72 -2.56
N ASN A 712 37.29 6.43 -2.80
CA ASN A 712 37.29 5.84 -4.14
C ASN A 712 36.13 6.34 -5.00
N LEU A 713 34.92 6.48 -4.42
CA LEU A 713 33.74 6.98 -5.13
C LEU A 713 33.51 8.48 -5.02
N LYS A 714 34.36 9.23 -4.29
CA LYS A 714 34.22 10.68 -4.05
C LYS A 714 32.89 11.05 -3.37
N LEU A 715 32.61 10.40 -2.25
CA LEU A 715 31.37 10.57 -1.47
C LEU A 715 31.54 11.50 -0.24
N GLU A 716 32.63 12.26 -0.16
CA GLU A 716 32.99 13.08 1.01
C GLU A 716 31.92 14.12 1.35
N ASN A 717 31.27 14.71 0.34
CA ASN A 717 30.17 15.66 0.54
C ASN A 717 28.97 15.00 1.25
N ALA A 718 28.67 13.72 0.95
CA ALA A 718 27.58 12.99 1.61
C ALA A 718 27.91 12.62 3.06
N VAL A 719 29.20 12.41 3.38
CA VAL A 719 29.69 12.27 4.76
C VAL A 719 29.59 13.60 5.49
N THR A 720 30.01 14.70 4.84
CA THR A 720 30.01 16.06 5.41
C THR A 720 28.59 16.54 5.76
N VAL A 721 27.59 16.20 4.94
CA VAL A 721 26.17 16.48 5.18
C VAL A 721 25.53 15.46 6.16
N GLY A 722 26.28 14.48 6.65
CA GLY A 722 25.83 13.51 7.66
C GLY A 722 24.84 12.45 7.14
N ILE A 723 24.69 12.29 5.82
CA ILE A 723 23.79 11.30 5.21
C ILE A 723 24.47 9.96 4.91
N LEU A 724 25.81 9.92 4.88
CA LEU A 724 26.62 8.71 4.77
C LEU A 724 27.44 8.49 6.04
N THR A 725 27.22 7.37 6.73
CA THR A 725 27.99 7.01 7.93
C THR A 725 29.32 6.35 7.53
N VAL A 726 30.44 6.80 8.08
CA VAL A 726 31.74 6.14 7.90
C VAL A 726 32.04 5.24 9.10
N ARG A 727 32.45 4.00 8.86
CA ARG A 727 32.99 3.11 9.88
C ARG A 727 34.43 3.52 10.17
N ILE A 728 34.71 3.79 11.44
CA ILE A 728 36.07 3.79 11.98
C ILE A 728 36.46 2.32 12.12
N ASP A 729 37.29 1.82 11.21
CA ASP A 729 37.96 0.54 11.40
C ASP A 729 39.06 0.76 12.44
N ALA A 730 38.99 0.03 13.55
CA ALA A 730 39.88 0.10 14.71
C ALA A 730 40.95 -0.99 14.67
#